data_AF-A0A517WHH7-F1
#
_entry.id   AF-A0A517WHH7-F1
#
_cell.length_a   1.000
_cell.length_b   1.000
_cell.length_c   1.000
_cell.angle_alpha   90.00
_cell.angle_beta   90.00
_cell.angle_gamma   90.00
#
_symmetry.space_group_name_H-M   'P 1'
#
loop_
_entity.id
_entity.type
_entity.pdbx_description
1 polymer ?
#
loop_
_entity_poly.entity_id
_entity_poly.type
_entity_poly.pdbx_seq_one_letter_code
_entity_poly.pdbx_strand_id
1 'polypeptide(L)'
;MGCRLRLVLVIHNHQPVGNFEGVFEESYQNSYQPFLDVLSEYPDIPFSLHTSGSLMEWMVEAHPEYIDRVRGLAESGQVEILGGPFYEPILAGIPKSDRIGQIKAYTEYLKKLFGTPIRGMWVPERVWEQSFVSDLVDAGMEFTLLDDSHFSAAGVRAEKMHGYYLSEDEGRLLKIFPDNETLRYQIPFTDPVETIHYLKQIADHHPHSVVVFGDDGEKFGAWPGTYDHVYRDGWLRRFLDLLRQNSDWLKVTTLGESVDTVSPMGSCYLPDASYREMNEWALSSERQLELSHLKDKFSEDEEFDRLKPYLRGGFWRNFRVKYSELNEMYSRMLLVSSRLQSLEATGVDAEDLPILHEARTELYRAQCNCPYWHGAFGGLYLPHLRNAIFKHLISADSLLEKINHRDNNWLEVEAADFNLDARKEIRLASHRLVSFLSPAHGGHLYELDIRGAKHNLLATLCRRPEPYHDIIRQAAQEQAQGGQNGDDIGKIHNAVRFKQPGLEQKLQYDNTPRKSLMDHFYQPGVDLDTVINGGGELGDFVEGVYLSSVRRTDDECDVRMSRKGHVGPYEVEVTKTVSLSKSAAGTLVVQYELSNLPTEVPLHFGVEFNFAGMAAGASDRYYYNHMGKQLGQLESKLDLEKLDRIGLVDEWLGLDAALDLSTPASIWTFPIETISQSEGGYELVHQSSVVIPHWEFVADDEGRWSVTITLSLDTSAAQAKALSEAAASGA
;
A
#
# COMPACT_ATOMS: atom_id res chain seq x y z
N MET A 1 37.77 -30.89 16.47
CA MET A 1 37.90 -29.70 15.60
C MET A 1 36.80 -28.74 16.01
N GLY A 2 37.10 -27.44 16.13
CA GLY A 2 36.13 -26.46 16.62
C GLY A 2 35.20 -25.95 15.51
N CYS A 3 34.05 -25.39 15.90
CA CYS A 3 33.11 -24.70 15.00
C CYS A 3 33.85 -23.62 14.19
N ARG A 4 33.86 -23.76 12.86
CA ARG A 4 34.51 -22.82 11.93
C ARG A 4 33.54 -21.85 11.29
N LEU A 5 32.28 -22.22 11.15
CA LEU A 5 31.24 -21.32 10.64
C LEU A 5 29.93 -21.56 11.37
N ARG A 6 29.22 -20.47 11.67
CA ARG A 6 27.85 -20.47 12.17
C ARG A 6 26.90 -20.02 11.06
N LEU A 7 25.86 -20.80 10.80
CA LEU A 7 24.78 -20.43 9.88
C LEU A 7 23.55 -20.07 10.69
N VAL A 8 22.96 -18.93 10.41
CA VAL A 8 21.67 -18.51 10.95
C VAL A 8 20.62 -18.60 9.86
N LEU A 9 19.47 -19.20 10.19
CA LEU A 9 18.31 -19.29 9.32
C LEU A 9 17.19 -18.45 9.94
N VAL A 10 16.74 -17.41 9.23
CA VAL A 10 15.64 -16.53 9.62
C VAL A 10 14.52 -16.65 8.60
N ILE A 11 13.32 -16.97 9.06
CA ILE A 11 12.14 -17.11 8.20
C ILE A 11 11.16 -16.00 8.54
N HIS A 12 10.73 -15.25 7.53
CA HIS A 12 9.78 -14.15 7.65
C HIS A 12 8.45 -14.54 7.02
N ASN A 13 7.40 -14.73 7.83
CA ASN A 13 6.05 -14.98 7.32
C ASN A 13 5.21 -13.71 7.44
N HIS A 14 4.57 -13.29 6.35
CA HIS A 14 3.74 -12.10 6.34
C HIS A 14 2.50 -12.25 5.46
N GLN A 15 1.36 -11.83 6.00
CA GLN A 15 0.16 -11.56 5.22
C GLN A 15 -0.39 -10.17 5.58
N PRO A 16 -0.67 -9.29 4.59
CA PRO A 16 -1.08 -7.93 4.89
C PRO A 16 -2.48 -7.82 5.46
N VAL A 17 -2.70 -6.75 6.21
CA VAL A 17 -4.04 -6.31 6.61
C VAL A 17 -4.87 -6.08 5.35
N GLY A 18 -6.05 -6.71 5.29
CA GLY A 18 -6.97 -6.59 4.16
C GLY A 18 -6.80 -7.64 3.06
N ASN A 19 -5.83 -8.55 3.17
CA ASN A 19 -5.73 -9.66 2.23
C ASN A 19 -6.88 -10.67 2.45
N PHE A 20 -7.19 -11.47 1.43
CA PHE A 20 -8.30 -12.42 1.49
C PHE A 20 -7.96 -13.62 2.35
N GLU A 21 -8.91 -14.09 3.16
CA GLU A 21 -8.74 -15.25 4.04
C GLU A 21 -8.26 -16.51 3.29
N GLY A 22 -8.75 -16.74 2.07
CA GLY A 22 -8.28 -17.85 1.23
C GLY A 22 -6.79 -17.79 0.90
N VAL A 23 -6.18 -16.60 0.84
CA VAL A 23 -4.74 -16.42 0.60
C VAL A 23 -3.94 -16.72 1.87
N PHE A 24 -4.46 -16.37 3.05
CA PHE A 24 -3.86 -16.76 4.33
C PHE A 24 -3.86 -18.30 4.46
N GLU A 25 -5.01 -18.93 4.20
CA GLU A 25 -5.16 -20.39 4.26
C GLU A 25 -4.24 -21.09 3.26
N GLU A 26 -4.21 -20.65 2.00
CA GLU A 26 -3.36 -21.25 0.97
C GLU A 26 -1.87 -21.16 1.36
N SER A 27 -1.41 -20.02 1.86
CA SER A 27 -0.02 -19.83 2.29
C SER A 27 0.31 -20.66 3.52
N TYR A 28 -0.65 -20.85 4.43
CA TYR A 28 -0.52 -21.73 5.58
C TYR A 28 -0.33 -23.19 5.17
N GLN A 29 -1.24 -23.71 4.34
CA GLN A 29 -1.24 -25.10 3.89
C GLN A 29 -0.03 -25.43 3.02
N ASN A 30 0.43 -24.47 2.21
CA ASN A 30 1.51 -24.70 1.25
C ASN A 30 2.89 -24.35 1.82
N SER A 31 3.01 -23.44 2.78
CA SER A 31 4.31 -22.93 3.24
C SER A 31 4.50 -23.10 4.75
N TYR A 32 3.67 -22.45 5.56
CA TYR A 32 3.96 -22.29 6.99
C TYR A 32 3.89 -23.63 7.75
N GLN A 33 2.80 -24.39 7.54
CA GLN A 33 2.63 -25.68 8.19
C GLN A 33 3.64 -26.72 7.70
N PRO A 34 3.81 -26.96 6.38
CA PRO A 34 4.75 -27.97 5.90
C PRO A 34 6.21 -27.66 6.23
N PHE A 35 6.59 -26.38 6.28
CA PHE A 35 7.92 -25.97 6.74
C PHE A 35 8.13 -26.41 8.20
N LEU A 36 7.17 -26.11 9.08
CA LEU A 36 7.26 -26.50 10.49
C LEU A 36 7.25 -28.03 10.67
N ASP A 37 6.45 -28.75 9.88
CA ASP A 37 6.40 -30.22 9.86
C ASP A 37 7.79 -30.81 9.62
N VAL A 38 8.47 -30.36 8.58
CA VAL A 38 9.80 -30.85 8.24
C VAL A 38 10.82 -30.44 9.31
N LEU A 39 10.87 -29.17 9.72
CA LEU A 39 11.87 -28.70 10.69
C LEU A 39 11.73 -29.38 12.06
N SER A 40 10.52 -29.74 12.48
CA SER A 40 10.27 -30.44 13.75
C SER A 40 10.96 -31.82 13.82
N GLU A 41 11.31 -32.42 12.69
CA GLU A 41 12.05 -33.69 12.63
C GLU A 41 13.57 -33.53 12.84
N TYR A 42 14.06 -32.28 12.88
CA TYR A 42 15.47 -31.92 12.98
C TYR A 42 15.75 -31.06 14.24
N PRO A 43 15.58 -31.59 15.45
CA PRO A 43 15.67 -30.81 16.71
C PRO A 43 17.05 -30.20 16.98
N ASP A 44 18.09 -30.65 16.28
CA ASP A 44 19.45 -30.11 16.33
C ASP A 44 19.68 -28.91 15.38
N ILE A 45 18.69 -28.53 14.58
CA ILE A 45 18.74 -27.39 13.67
C ILE A 45 17.79 -26.30 14.18
N PRO A 46 18.31 -25.30 14.91
CA PRO A 46 17.50 -24.17 15.34
C PRO A 46 17.32 -23.16 14.20
N PHE A 47 16.26 -22.35 14.28
CA PHE A 47 16.01 -21.24 13.36
C PHE A 47 15.30 -20.09 14.08
N SER A 48 15.37 -18.90 13.50
CA SER A 48 14.64 -17.73 13.97
C SER A 48 13.38 -17.54 13.11
N LEU A 49 12.23 -17.32 13.74
CA LEU A 49 10.94 -17.17 13.09
C LEU A 49 10.36 -15.80 13.39
N HIS A 50 10.12 -15.03 12.34
CA HIS A 50 9.26 -13.86 12.36
C HIS A 50 7.91 -14.22 11.74
N THR A 51 6.82 -13.76 12.34
CA THR A 51 5.48 -13.83 11.77
C THR A 51 4.84 -12.47 12.01
N SER A 52 4.26 -11.83 11.00
CA SER A 52 3.62 -10.51 11.18
C SER A 52 2.42 -10.62 12.11
N GLY A 53 2.10 -9.54 12.84
CA GLY A 53 0.99 -9.58 13.80
C GLY A 53 -0.37 -9.78 13.15
N SER A 54 -0.58 -9.28 11.92
CA SER A 54 -1.77 -9.59 11.12
C SER A 54 -1.95 -11.08 10.84
N LEU A 55 -0.86 -11.78 10.50
CA LEU A 55 -0.87 -13.22 10.26
C LEU A 55 -1.00 -13.99 11.58
N MET A 56 -0.35 -13.52 12.64
CA MET A 56 -0.42 -14.12 13.98
C MET A 56 -1.84 -14.04 14.56
N GLU A 57 -2.53 -12.90 14.43
CA GLU A 57 -3.94 -12.75 14.86
C GLU A 57 -4.82 -13.80 14.16
N TRP A 58 -4.67 -13.97 12.85
CA TRP A 58 -5.41 -15.00 12.10
C TRP A 58 -5.03 -16.43 12.52
N MET A 59 -3.72 -16.74 12.66
CA MET A 59 -3.26 -18.08 13.07
C MET A 59 -3.77 -18.48 14.46
N VAL A 60 -3.89 -17.55 15.40
CA VAL A 60 -4.41 -17.83 16.74
C VAL A 60 -5.88 -18.28 16.69
N GLU A 61 -6.66 -17.71 15.78
CA GLU A 61 -8.08 -18.04 15.62
C GLU A 61 -8.29 -19.29 14.74
N ALA A 62 -7.62 -19.35 13.58
CA ALA A 62 -7.82 -20.40 12.58
C ALA A 62 -7.01 -21.68 12.85
N HIS A 63 -5.78 -21.56 13.36
CA HIS A 63 -4.84 -22.66 13.56
C HIS A 63 -4.16 -22.65 14.95
N PRO A 64 -4.93 -22.70 16.05
CA PRO A 64 -4.36 -22.73 17.39
C PRO A 64 -3.37 -23.90 17.61
N GLU A 65 -3.54 -25.00 16.88
CA GLU A 65 -2.61 -26.15 16.90
C GLU A 65 -1.21 -25.78 16.39
N TYR A 66 -1.11 -24.88 15.42
CA TYR A 66 0.18 -24.39 14.92
C TYR A 66 0.88 -23.56 15.98
N ILE A 67 0.13 -22.69 16.68
CA ILE A 67 0.66 -21.86 17.78
C ILE A 67 1.19 -22.73 18.92
N ASP A 68 0.46 -23.78 19.30
CA ASP A 68 0.90 -24.72 20.34
C ASP A 68 2.20 -25.42 19.97
N ARG A 69 2.36 -25.80 18.69
CA ARG A 69 3.60 -26.39 18.18
C ARG A 69 4.77 -25.42 18.21
N VAL A 70 4.58 -24.19 17.72
CA VAL A 70 5.61 -23.15 17.76
C VAL A 70 6.02 -22.86 19.20
N ARG A 71 5.06 -22.82 20.15
CA ARG A 71 5.36 -22.67 21.58
C ARG A 71 6.26 -23.80 22.08
N GLY A 72 5.93 -25.06 21.78
CA GLY A 72 6.76 -26.20 22.17
C GLY A 72 8.18 -26.16 21.59
N LEU A 73 8.33 -25.70 20.34
CA LEU A 73 9.62 -25.53 19.69
C LEU A 73 10.43 -24.33 20.23
N ALA A 74 9.74 -23.28 20.67
CA ALA A 74 10.36 -22.15 21.34
C ALA A 74 10.85 -22.53 22.75
N GLU A 75 10.05 -23.31 23.50
CA GLU A 75 10.41 -23.85 24.81
C GLU A 75 11.61 -24.80 24.74
N SER A 76 11.74 -25.59 23.67
CA SER A 76 12.89 -26.48 23.45
C SER A 76 14.15 -25.74 22.96
N GLY A 77 14.03 -24.46 22.61
CA GLY A 77 15.10 -23.64 22.05
C GLY A 77 15.38 -23.90 20.57
N GLN A 78 14.54 -24.68 19.89
CA GLN A 78 14.66 -24.90 18.44
C GLN A 78 14.18 -23.69 17.63
N VAL A 79 13.20 -22.93 18.13
CA VAL A 79 12.70 -21.71 17.49
C VAL A 79 13.04 -20.49 18.35
N GLU A 80 13.74 -19.53 17.76
CA GLU A 80 13.84 -18.17 18.29
C GLU A 80 12.71 -17.31 17.70
N ILE A 81 11.83 -16.79 18.56
CA ILE A 81 10.77 -15.88 18.12
C ILE A 81 11.35 -14.47 17.93
N LEU A 82 11.23 -13.94 16.72
CA LEU A 82 11.55 -12.55 16.42
C LEU A 82 10.30 -11.68 16.51
N GLY A 83 10.47 -10.48 17.06
CA GLY A 83 9.45 -9.45 17.07
C GLY A 83 9.57 -8.53 15.87
N GLY A 84 8.99 -7.34 16.02
CA GLY A 84 8.90 -6.31 14.98
C GLY A 84 7.77 -5.37 15.31
N PRO A 85 7.51 -4.36 14.48
CA PRO A 85 6.29 -3.58 14.61
C PRO A 85 5.07 -4.45 14.27
N PHE A 86 4.03 -4.39 15.09
CA PHE A 86 2.89 -5.31 15.09
C PHE A 86 2.33 -5.60 13.69
N TYR A 87 1.98 -4.57 12.92
CA TYR A 87 1.31 -4.75 11.62
C TYR A 87 2.23 -4.45 10.43
N GLU A 88 3.54 -4.69 10.56
CA GLU A 88 4.50 -4.54 9.45
C GLU A 88 4.50 -3.15 8.77
N PRO A 89 4.51 -2.01 9.50
CA PRO A 89 4.72 -0.71 8.87
C PRO A 89 6.15 -0.51 8.35
N ILE A 90 6.30 0.23 7.26
CA ILE A 90 7.61 0.80 6.93
C ILE A 90 7.95 1.84 7.99
N LEU A 91 9.02 1.60 8.74
CA LEU A 91 9.43 2.48 9.83
C LEU A 91 9.68 3.92 9.38
N ALA A 92 10.21 4.11 8.17
CA ALA A 92 10.38 5.44 7.56
C ALA A 92 9.04 6.14 7.27
N GLY A 93 7.96 5.38 7.10
CA GLY A 93 6.62 5.84 6.80
C GLY A 93 5.77 6.19 8.02
N ILE A 94 6.27 6.09 9.25
CA ILE A 94 5.48 6.36 10.46
C ILE A 94 6.23 7.19 11.53
N PRO A 95 5.52 7.91 12.42
CA PRO A 95 6.12 8.65 13.51
C PRO A 95 6.88 7.76 14.52
N LYS A 96 7.89 8.32 15.18
CA LYS A 96 8.71 7.64 16.21
C LYS A 96 7.88 7.01 17.34
N SER A 97 6.88 7.72 17.84
CA SER A 97 5.92 7.23 18.85
C SER A 97 5.23 5.95 18.40
N ASP A 98 4.79 5.90 17.14
CA ASP A 98 4.11 4.75 16.57
C ASP A 98 5.09 3.60 16.32
N ARG A 99 6.32 3.86 15.85
CA ARG A 99 7.38 2.83 15.74
C ARG A 99 7.58 2.11 17.07
N ILE A 100 7.85 2.87 18.13
CA ILE A 100 8.11 2.33 19.46
C ILE A 100 6.86 1.61 20.00
N GLY A 101 5.69 2.21 19.84
CA GLY A 101 4.42 1.67 20.33
C GLY A 101 4.04 0.36 19.65
N GLN A 102 4.17 0.26 18.33
CA GLN A 102 3.94 -0.97 17.57
C GLN A 102 4.88 -2.11 18.02
N ILE A 103 6.19 -1.82 18.15
CA ILE A 103 7.18 -2.83 18.54
C ILE A 103 6.92 -3.32 19.97
N LYS A 104 6.60 -2.41 20.91
CA LYS A 104 6.27 -2.78 22.29
C LYS A 104 4.99 -3.59 22.38
N ALA A 105 3.93 -3.15 21.68
CA ALA A 105 2.65 -3.85 21.67
C ALA A 105 2.82 -5.29 21.17
N TYR A 106 3.58 -5.48 20.09
CA TYR A 106 3.78 -6.81 19.53
C TYR A 106 4.68 -7.69 20.39
N THR A 107 5.75 -7.11 20.95
CA THR A 107 6.61 -7.78 21.91
C THR A 107 5.82 -8.34 23.09
N GLU A 108 4.91 -7.55 23.66
CA GLU A 108 4.07 -8.00 24.78
C GLU A 108 3.03 -9.05 24.35
N TYR A 109 2.50 -8.95 23.13
CA TYR A 109 1.62 -9.97 22.56
C TYR A 109 2.34 -11.32 22.42
N LEU A 110 3.53 -11.33 21.81
CA LEU A 110 4.33 -12.54 21.60
C LEU A 110 4.81 -13.18 22.90
N LYS A 111 5.24 -12.37 23.88
CA LYS A 111 5.62 -12.88 25.22
C LYS A 111 4.46 -13.60 25.91
N LYS A 112 3.25 -13.06 25.81
CA LYS A 112 2.05 -13.71 26.37
C LYS A 112 1.73 -15.02 25.64
N LEU A 113 1.95 -15.05 24.33
CA LEU A 113 1.60 -16.20 23.50
C LEU A 113 2.60 -17.37 23.62
N PHE A 114 3.89 -17.06 23.65
CA PHE A 114 4.98 -18.06 23.57
C PHE A 114 5.80 -18.22 24.85
N GLY A 115 5.70 -17.29 25.80
CA GLY A 115 6.44 -17.37 27.08
C GLY A 115 7.95 -17.19 26.97
N THR A 116 8.47 -16.76 25.82
CA THR A 116 9.90 -16.53 25.57
C THR A 116 10.23 -15.03 25.48
N PRO A 117 11.48 -14.63 25.77
CA PRO A 117 11.91 -13.25 25.57
C PRO A 117 12.02 -12.92 24.07
N ILE A 118 11.54 -11.74 23.69
CA ILE A 118 11.69 -11.21 22.33
C ILE A 118 12.83 -10.20 22.35
N ARG A 119 13.99 -10.60 21.80
CA ARG A 119 15.24 -9.82 21.85
C ARG A 119 15.59 -9.15 20.53
N GLY A 120 15.17 -9.70 19.42
CA GLY A 120 15.45 -9.16 18.09
C GLY A 120 14.18 -9.02 17.27
N MET A 121 14.31 -8.31 16.16
CA MET A 121 13.20 -8.10 15.24
C MET A 121 13.59 -8.23 13.77
N TRP A 122 12.57 -8.50 12.96
CA TRP A 122 12.60 -8.26 11.53
C TRP A 122 12.30 -6.78 11.24
N VAL A 123 13.03 -6.17 10.31
CA VAL A 123 12.74 -4.81 9.82
C VAL A 123 11.89 -4.93 8.55
N PRO A 124 10.64 -4.43 8.56
CA PRO A 124 9.75 -4.51 7.40
C PRO A 124 10.40 -3.97 6.13
N GLU A 125 10.40 -4.79 5.07
CA GLU A 125 11.04 -4.50 3.78
C GLU A 125 12.52 -4.09 3.87
N ARG A 126 13.18 -4.37 5.01
CA ARG A 126 14.54 -3.93 5.33
C ARG A 126 14.77 -2.44 5.06
N VAL A 127 13.74 -1.60 5.12
CA VAL A 127 13.87 -0.15 4.94
C VAL A 127 14.50 0.45 6.19
N TRP A 128 15.68 1.02 6.03
CA TRP A 128 16.52 1.50 7.12
C TRP A 128 16.78 3.00 7.03
N GLU A 129 16.83 3.66 8.19
CA GLU A 129 17.42 4.98 8.40
C GLU A 129 18.22 4.91 9.70
N GLN A 130 19.38 5.59 9.78
CA GLN A 130 20.29 5.48 10.93
C GLN A 130 19.61 5.80 12.28
N SER A 131 18.65 6.73 12.28
CA SER A 131 17.89 7.12 13.48
C SER A 131 17.04 5.99 14.08
N PHE A 132 16.79 4.90 13.34
CA PHE A 132 16.00 3.79 13.85
C PHE A 132 16.72 3.00 14.95
N VAL A 133 18.05 3.10 15.04
CA VAL A 133 18.82 2.50 16.14
C VAL A 133 18.26 2.91 17.49
N SER A 134 18.02 4.21 17.70
CA SER A 134 17.53 4.68 19.00
C SER A 134 16.10 4.20 19.28
N ASP A 135 15.23 4.22 18.27
CA ASP A 135 13.84 3.80 18.39
C ASP A 135 13.70 2.31 18.70
N LEU A 136 14.48 1.46 18.01
CA LEU A 136 14.49 0.01 18.23
C LEU A 136 14.99 -0.34 19.63
N VAL A 137 16.06 0.30 20.09
CA VAL A 137 16.59 0.08 21.44
C VAL A 137 15.62 0.58 22.51
N ASP A 138 14.98 1.75 22.31
CA ASP A 138 13.94 2.26 23.21
C ASP A 138 12.68 1.38 23.25
N ALA A 139 12.45 0.62 22.19
CA ALA A 139 11.42 -0.41 22.11
C ALA A 139 11.82 -1.75 22.75
N GLY A 140 13.09 -1.91 23.15
CA GLY A 140 13.62 -3.09 23.84
C GLY A 140 14.31 -4.10 22.92
N MET A 141 14.61 -3.75 21.67
CA MET A 141 15.31 -4.63 20.73
C MET A 141 16.83 -4.54 20.91
N GLU A 142 17.49 -5.69 20.90
CA GLU A 142 18.94 -5.84 21.06
C GLU A 142 19.67 -6.05 19.73
N PHE A 143 18.99 -6.63 18.75
CA PHE A 143 19.55 -6.94 17.44
C PHE A 143 18.50 -6.97 16.32
N THR A 144 18.97 -6.82 15.09
CA THR A 144 18.19 -6.98 13.85
C THR A 144 19.09 -7.51 12.73
N LEU A 145 18.50 -7.78 11.57
CA LEU A 145 19.19 -8.07 10.32
C LEU A 145 18.77 -7.08 9.23
N LEU A 146 19.70 -6.78 8.32
CA LEU A 146 19.50 -5.97 7.12
C LEU A 146 20.33 -6.58 5.98
N ASP A 147 19.96 -6.34 4.73
CA ASP A 147 20.69 -6.86 3.58
C ASP A 147 22.16 -6.38 3.54
N ASP A 148 23.06 -7.24 3.07
CA ASP A 148 24.45 -6.91 2.73
C ASP A 148 24.61 -5.66 1.83
N SER A 149 23.60 -5.34 1.01
CA SER A 149 23.52 -4.10 0.23
C SER A 149 23.65 -2.84 1.08
N HIS A 150 23.13 -2.83 2.32
CA HIS A 150 23.26 -1.70 3.25
C HIS A 150 24.72 -1.50 3.67
N PHE A 151 25.38 -2.62 4.00
CA PHE A 151 26.76 -2.63 4.43
C PHE A 151 27.71 -2.27 3.29
N SER A 152 27.45 -2.83 2.10
CA SER A 152 28.11 -2.46 0.84
C SER A 152 27.93 -0.97 0.58
N ALA A 153 26.72 -0.45 0.81
CA ALA A 153 26.42 0.96 0.61
C ALA A 153 27.18 1.88 1.58
N ALA A 154 27.46 1.39 2.79
CA ALA A 154 28.29 2.03 3.80
C ALA A 154 29.80 1.84 3.57
N GLY A 155 30.21 1.11 2.54
CA GLY A 155 31.62 0.86 2.19
C GLY A 155 32.26 -0.35 2.90
N VAL A 156 31.46 -1.19 3.56
CA VAL A 156 31.92 -2.48 4.09
C VAL A 156 32.14 -3.44 2.94
N ARG A 157 33.27 -4.15 2.95
CA ARG A 157 33.61 -5.14 1.90
C ARG A 157 33.00 -6.49 2.25
N ALA A 158 32.63 -7.29 1.23
CA ALA A 158 31.94 -8.57 1.39
C ALA A 158 32.67 -9.52 2.36
N GLU A 159 34.00 -9.61 2.28
CA GLU A 159 34.83 -10.44 3.18
C GLU A 159 34.80 -10.03 4.67
N LYS A 160 34.17 -8.89 4.99
CA LYS A 160 33.95 -8.39 6.36
C LYS A 160 32.50 -8.56 6.84
N MET A 161 31.59 -9.06 6.00
CA MET A 161 30.17 -9.23 6.32
C MET A 161 29.84 -10.62 6.92
N HIS A 162 30.83 -11.30 7.51
CA HIS A 162 30.65 -12.63 8.10
C HIS A 162 30.53 -12.59 9.64
N GLY A 163 29.65 -11.71 10.13
CA GLY A 163 29.39 -11.46 11.54
C GLY A 163 28.49 -10.25 11.72
N TYR A 164 28.14 -9.89 12.96
CA TYR A 164 27.33 -8.70 13.23
C TYR A 164 28.18 -7.48 13.57
N TYR A 165 27.61 -6.30 13.38
CA TYR A 165 28.20 -5.02 13.70
C TYR A 165 27.39 -4.27 14.77
N LEU A 166 28.03 -3.37 15.49
CA LEU A 166 27.36 -2.41 16.37
C LEU A 166 27.03 -1.13 15.58
N SER A 167 25.79 -0.70 15.63
CA SER A 167 25.39 0.63 15.16
C SER A 167 24.92 1.47 16.35
N GLU A 168 25.21 2.77 16.28
CA GLU A 168 24.97 3.71 17.37
C GLU A 168 24.12 4.89 16.90
N ASP A 169 23.17 5.32 17.73
CA ASP A 169 22.42 6.56 17.58
C ASP A 169 22.03 7.09 18.96
N GLU A 170 22.33 8.37 19.23
CA GLU A 170 22.08 9.02 20.52
C GLU A 170 22.56 8.22 21.75
N GLY A 171 23.70 7.53 21.64
CA GLY A 171 24.29 6.70 22.69
C GLY A 171 23.67 5.31 22.88
N ARG A 172 22.67 4.94 22.05
CA ARG A 172 22.03 3.62 22.07
C ARG A 172 22.72 2.71 21.06
N LEU A 173 22.90 1.43 21.42
CA LEU A 173 23.64 0.46 20.61
C LEU A 173 22.72 -0.67 20.14
N LEU A 174 22.62 -0.85 18.83
CA LEU A 174 21.93 -1.96 18.18
C LEU A 174 22.93 -2.87 17.47
N LYS A 175 22.71 -4.18 17.53
CA LYS A 175 23.52 -5.16 16.78
C LYS A 175 22.83 -5.45 15.44
N ILE A 176 23.55 -5.34 14.33
CA ILE A 176 22.97 -5.52 12.99
C ILE A 176 23.74 -6.61 12.27
N PHE A 177 23.01 -7.63 11.82
CA PHE A 177 23.55 -8.70 10.98
C PHE A 177 23.37 -8.36 9.49
N PRO A 178 24.39 -8.54 8.65
CA PRO A 178 24.25 -8.54 7.21
C PRO A 178 23.62 -9.87 6.76
N ASP A 179 22.44 -9.79 6.17
CA ASP A 179 21.81 -10.89 5.45
C ASP A 179 22.50 -11.11 4.10
N ASN A 180 22.78 -12.37 3.77
CA ASN A 180 23.62 -12.74 2.64
C ASN A 180 22.79 -12.91 1.36
N GLU A 181 22.96 -12.03 0.39
CA GLU A 181 22.23 -12.06 -0.90
C GLU A 181 22.45 -13.39 -1.63
N THR A 182 23.67 -13.95 -1.62
CA THR A 182 23.94 -15.24 -2.28
C THR A 182 23.09 -16.37 -1.69
N LEU A 183 22.93 -16.43 -0.36
CA LEU A 183 22.07 -17.42 0.27
C LEU A 183 20.60 -17.23 -0.09
N ARG A 184 20.09 -15.99 -0.19
CA ARG A 184 18.70 -15.71 -0.59
C ARG A 184 18.36 -16.17 -2.00
N TYR A 185 19.31 -16.09 -2.92
CA TYR A 185 19.14 -16.60 -4.29
C TYR A 185 19.34 -18.13 -4.38
N GLN A 186 20.11 -18.72 -3.45
CA GLN A 186 20.37 -20.16 -3.45
C GLN A 186 19.31 -20.97 -2.70
N ILE A 187 18.80 -20.47 -1.58
CA ILE A 187 17.84 -21.14 -0.70
C ILE A 187 16.43 -20.60 -1.01
N PRO A 188 15.44 -21.44 -1.39
CA PRO A 188 15.50 -22.87 -1.64
C PRO A 188 15.71 -23.27 -3.11
N PHE A 189 16.14 -22.36 -4.00
CA PHE A 189 16.02 -22.57 -5.45
C PHE A 189 17.12 -23.43 -6.10
N THR A 190 18.35 -23.39 -5.62
CA THR A 190 19.51 -24.08 -6.21
C THR A 190 19.77 -25.43 -5.55
N ASP A 191 20.58 -26.33 -6.12
CA ASP A 191 20.91 -27.59 -5.41
C ASP A 191 21.58 -27.27 -4.05
N PRO A 192 21.10 -27.85 -2.93
CA PRO A 192 21.60 -27.49 -1.61
C PRO A 192 23.09 -27.81 -1.39
N VAL A 193 23.68 -28.68 -2.22
CA VAL A 193 25.13 -28.92 -2.22
C VAL A 193 25.92 -27.65 -2.56
N GLU A 194 25.41 -26.80 -3.46
CA GLU A 194 26.06 -25.54 -3.83
C GLU A 194 26.11 -24.56 -2.65
N THR A 195 25.06 -24.54 -1.83
CA THR A 195 25.05 -23.76 -0.58
C THR A 195 26.07 -24.27 0.41
N ILE A 196 26.22 -25.60 0.57
CA ILE A 196 27.27 -26.17 1.42
C ILE A 196 28.66 -25.80 0.91
N HIS A 197 28.90 -25.89 -0.41
CA HIS A 197 30.17 -25.49 -1.01
C HIS A 197 30.49 -24.01 -0.77
N TYR A 198 29.51 -23.13 -0.94
CA TYR A 198 29.65 -21.71 -0.67
C TYR A 198 30.00 -21.43 0.81
N LEU A 199 29.24 -22.00 1.74
CA LEU A 199 29.53 -21.88 3.18
C LEU A 199 30.90 -22.46 3.53
N LYS A 200 31.28 -23.57 2.91
CA LYS A 200 32.59 -24.20 3.12
C LYS A 200 33.74 -23.29 2.68
N GLN A 201 33.59 -22.62 1.54
CA GLN A 201 34.56 -21.62 1.07
C GLN A 201 34.72 -20.49 2.08
N ILE A 202 33.63 -19.96 2.64
CA ILE A 202 33.69 -18.94 3.69
C ILE A 202 34.41 -19.50 4.93
N ALA A 203 34.05 -20.69 5.39
CA ALA A 203 34.63 -21.31 6.59
C ALA A 203 36.15 -21.54 6.48
N ASP A 204 36.65 -21.84 5.28
CA ASP A 204 38.08 -22.09 5.04
C ASP A 204 38.90 -20.80 4.93
N HIS A 205 38.32 -19.70 4.43
CA HIS A 205 39.00 -18.40 4.30
C HIS A 205 38.79 -17.46 5.50
N HIS A 206 37.66 -17.62 6.20
CA HIS A 206 37.21 -16.77 7.29
C HIS A 206 36.72 -17.64 8.47
N PRO A 207 37.62 -18.25 9.25
CA PRO A 207 37.21 -19.09 10.38
C PRO A 207 36.52 -18.25 11.47
N HIS A 208 35.58 -18.88 12.16
CA HIS A 208 34.69 -18.31 13.19
C HIS A 208 33.64 -17.31 12.65
N SER A 209 33.35 -17.37 11.36
CA SER A 209 32.30 -16.57 10.70
C SER A 209 30.90 -16.88 11.22
N VAL A 210 30.02 -15.87 11.16
CA VAL A 210 28.56 -16.02 11.22
C VAL A 210 27.98 -15.57 9.88
N VAL A 211 27.20 -16.42 9.22
CA VAL A 211 26.53 -16.11 7.95
C VAL A 211 25.04 -16.24 8.18
N VAL A 212 24.27 -15.24 7.73
CA VAL A 212 22.82 -15.17 7.93
C VAL A 212 22.11 -15.33 6.60
N PHE A 213 21.07 -16.15 6.61
CA PHE A 213 20.01 -16.19 5.61
C PHE A 213 18.73 -15.69 6.28
N GLY A 214 18.09 -14.68 5.72
CA GLY A 214 16.81 -14.14 6.16
C GLY A 214 15.91 -13.81 4.99
N ASP A 215 14.78 -14.52 4.86
CA ASP A 215 13.93 -14.36 3.69
C ASP A 215 12.47 -14.79 3.94
N ASP A 216 11.63 -14.50 2.95
CA ASP A 216 10.20 -14.75 2.98
C ASP A 216 9.92 -16.26 3.09
N GLY A 217 9.08 -16.63 4.05
CA GLY A 217 8.66 -18.02 4.27
C GLY A 217 7.76 -18.54 3.17
N GLU A 218 7.10 -17.67 2.42
CA GLU A 218 6.29 -17.96 1.24
C GLU A 218 7.13 -18.58 0.11
N LYS A 219 8.44 -18.30 0.06
CA LYS A 219 9.39 -18.97 -0.86
C LYS A 219 9.43 -20.48 -0.68
N PHE A 220 9.13 -20.96 0.52
CA PHE A 220 9.20 -22.37 0.86
C PHE A 220 7.94 -23.15 0.49
N GLY A 221 6.99 -22.59 -0.25
CA GLY A 221 5.91 -23.39 -0.84
C GLY A 221 4.73 -22.65 -1.42
N ALA A 222 4.45 -21.42 -0.97
CA ALA A 222 3.34 -20.62 -1.49
C ALA A 222 3.60 -20.11 -2.91
N TRP A 223 4.85 -19.78 -3.24
CA TRP A 223 5.20 -19.28 -4.58
C TRP A 223 5.00 -20.33 -5.69
N PRO A 224 4.73 -19.91 -6.93
CA PRO A 224 4.48 -20.83 -8.03
C PRO A 224 5.57 -21.89 -8.22
N GLY A 225 5.19 -23.16 -8.08
CA GLY A 225 6.06 -24.32 -8.26
C GLY A 225 6.97 -24.65 -7.08
N THR A 226 7.04 -23.81 -6.03
CA THR A 226 7.97 -24.05 -4.93
C THR A 226 7.51 -25.17 -4.00
N TYR A 227 6.20 -25.39 -3.82
CA TYR A 227 5.70 -26.52 -3.00
C TYR A 227 6.26 -27.87 -3.48
N ASP A 228 6.16 -28.11 -4.79
CA ASP A 228 6.62 -29.38 -5.39
C ASP A 228 8.13 -29.52 -5.22
N HIS A 229 8.89 -28.48 -5.55
CA HIS A 229 10.35 -28.47 -5.41
C HIS A 229 10.81 -28.67 -3.95
N VAL A 230 10.20 -27.93 -3.02
CA VAL A 230 10.63 -27.89 -1.61
C VAL A 230 10.25 -29.18 -0.87
N TYR A 231 9.03 -29.67 -1.07
CA TYR A 231 8.46 -30.78 -0.30
C TYR A 231 8.34 -32.09 -1.08
N ARG A 232 7.82 -32.09 -2.32
CA ARG A 232 7.64 -33.34 -3.08
C ARG A 232 8.96 -33.88 -3.61
N ASP A 233 9.81 -33.01 -4.13
CA ASP A 233 11.16 -33.35 -4.60
C ASP A 233 12.19 -33.37 -3.45
N GLY A 234 11.76 -33.00 -2.25
CA GLY A 234 12.49 -33.20 -1.00
C GLY A 234 13.70 -32.26 -0.81
N TRP A 235 13.70 -31.09 -1.45
CA TRP A 235 14.81 -30.13 -1.33
C TRP A 235 15.11 -29.76 0.12
N LEU A 236 14.08 -29.43 0.92
CA LEU A 236 14.27 -28.98 2.30
C LEU A 236 14.91 -30.06 3.18
N ARG A 237 14.44 -31.31 3.07
CA ARG A 237 15.02 -32.44 3.80
C ARG A 237 16.49 -32.67 3.41
N ARG A 238 16.79 -32.65 2.11
CA ARG A 238 18.16 -32.76 1.60
C ARG A 238 19.06 -31.66 2.16
N PHE A 239 18.58 -30.41 2.18
CA PHE A 239 19.32 -29.28 2.74
C PHE A 239 19.63 -29.49 4.23
N LEU A 240 18.62 -29.84 5.04
CA LEU A 240 18.79 -30.08 6.47
C LEU A 240 19.71 -31.27 6.77
N ASP A 241 19.60 -32.37 6.01
CA ASP A 241 20.50 -33.52 6.11
C ASP A 241 21.96 -33.12 5.81
N LEU A 242 22.19 -32.29 4.80
CA LEU A 242 23.50 -31.79 4.45
C LEU A 242 24.11 -30.89 5.54
N LEU A 243 23.29 -30.05 6.20
CA LEU A 243 23.74 -29.27 7.35
C LEU A 243 24.24 -30.18 8.48
N ARG A 244 23.51 -31.27 8.78
CA ARG A 244 23.90 -32.24 9.81
C ARG A 244 25.16 -33.02 9.44
N GLN A 245 25.27 -33.44 8.19
CA GLN A 245 26.44 -34.16 7.67
C GLN A 245 27.74 -33.34 7.75
N ASN A 246 27.63 -32.01 7.75
CA ASN A 246 28.76 -31.07 7.81
C ASN A 246 28.96 -30.46 9.21
N SER A 247 28.36 -31.04 10.25
CA SER A 247 28.40 -30.54 11.63
C SER A 247 29.79 -30.55 12.28
N ASP A 248 30.80 -31.17 11.66
CA ASP A 248 32.18 -31.14 12.12
C ASP A 248 32.86 -29.77 11.95
N TRP A 249 32.35 -28.93 11.05
CA TRP A 249 32.85 -27.57 10.82
C TRP A 249 31.76 -26.49 10.80
N LEU A 250 30.52 -26.85 10.50
CA LEU A 250 29.35 -25.97 10.41
C LEU A 250 28.47 -26.13 11.66
N LYS A 251 27.99 -25.03 12.22
CA LYS A 251 26.97 -25.03 13.28
C LYS A 251 25.77 -24.20 12.83
N VAL A 252 24.57 -24.77 12.86
CA VAL A 252 23.34 -23.97 12.73
C VAL A 252 23.00 -23.37 14.10
N THR A 253 22.60 -22.11 14.13
CA THR A 253 22.37 -21.33 15.35
C THR A 253 21.35 -20.23 15.09
N THR A 254 20.91 -19.52 16.13
CA THR A 254 19.98 -18.39 16.03
C THR A 254 20.73 -17.06 16.05
N LEU A 255 20.02 -15.95 15.80
CA LEU A 255 20.60 -14.61 15.91
C LEU A 255 21.01 -14.32 17.37
N GLY A 256 20.11 -14.59 18.33
CA GLY A 256 20.38 -14.36 19.75
C GLY A 256 21.52 -15.20 20.29
N GLU A 257 21.59 -16.49 19.92
CA GLU A 257 22.73 -17.33 20.31
C GLU A 257 24.04 -16.83 19.70
N SER A 258 24.01 -16.31 18.47
CA SER A 258 25.19 -15.68 17.84
C SER A 258 25.64 -14.44 18.60
N VAL A 259 24.70 -13.59 19.03
CA VAL A 259 24.99 -12.41 19.88
C VAL A 259 25.61 -12.81 21.22
N ASP A 260 25.14 -13.89 21.83
CA ASP A 260 25.61 -14.32 23.15
C ASP A 260 26.98 -15.02 23.11
N THR A 261 27.37 -15.55 21.95
CA THR A 261 28.55 -16.43 21.83
C THR A 261 29.66 -15.90 20.93
N VAL A 262 29.44 -14.81 20.18
CA VAL A 262 30.40 -14.22 19.26
C VAL A 262 30.56 -12.72 19.56
N SER A 263 31.76 -12.17 19.38
CA SER A 263 32.00 -10.73 19.50
C SER A 263 31.66 -9.98 18.20
N PRO A 264 31.26 -8.71 18.26
CA PRO A 264 30.98 -7.93 17.05
C PRO A 264 32.23 -7.80 16.17
N MET A 265 32.02 -7.70 14.86
CA MET A 265 33.07 -7.45 13.87
C MET A 265 33.63 -6.02 13.96
N GLY A 266 32.85 -5.11 14.53
CA GLY A 266 33.19 -3.70 14.71
C GLY A 266 31.95 -2.84 14.80
N SER A 267 32.08 -1.56 14.47
CA SER A 267 30.96 -0.63 14.35
C SER A 267 30.64 -0.33 12.89
N CYS A 268 29.37 -0.07 12.58
CA CYS A 268 28.93 0.40 11.27
C CYS A 268 27.80 1.46 11.40
N TYR A 269 27.76 2.36 10.43
CA TYR A 269 26.68 3.34 10.26
C TYR A 269 26.15 3.16 8.84
N LEU A 270 24.86 2.91 8.72
CA LEU A 270 24.25 2.48 7.47
C LEU A 270 23.43 3.64 6.90
N PRO A 271 23.50 3.89 5.57
CA PRO A 271 22.72 4.95 4.94
C PRO A 271 21.24 4.57 4.85
N ASP A 272 20.42 5.55 4.46
CA ASP A 272 19.02 5.30 4.11
C ASP A 272 18.96 4.38 2.89
N ALA A 273 18.46 3.16 3.09
CA ALA A 273 18.49 2.11 2.07
C ALA A 273 17.47 1.00 2.39
N SER A 274 17.38 0.06 1.45
CA SER A 274 16.72 -1.24 1.58
C SER A 274 17.51 -2.26 0.75
N TYR A 275 16.95 -3.47 0.57
CA TYR A 275 17.43 -4.42 -0.44
C TYR A 275 17.46 -3.77 -1.83
N ARG A 276 18.34 -4.27 -2.69
CA ARG A 276 18.71 -3.62 -3.95
C ARG A 276 17.49 -3.32 -4.83
N GLU A 277 16.57 -4.27 -4.94
CA GLU A 277 15.36 -4.19 -5.76
C GLU A 277 14.44 -3.05 -5.29
N MET A 278 14.23 -2.91 -3.98
CA MET A 278 13.43 -1.81 -3.40
C MET A 278 13.97 -0.43 -3.78
N ASN A 279 15.29 -0.25 -3.72
CA ASN A 279 15.92 1.01 -4.08
C ASN A 279 15.69 1.36 -5.57
N GLU A 280 15.58 0.35 -6.42
CA GLU A 280 15.27 0.54 -7.84
C GLU A 280 13.79 0.87 -8.04
N TRP A 281 12.88 0.13 -7.41
CA TRP A 281 11.44 0.36 -7.52
C TRP A 281 11.01 1.74 -7.01
N ALA A 282 11.73 2.31 -6.05
CA ALA A 282 11.50 3.65 -5.51
C ALA A 282 11.85 4.80 -6.49
N LEU A 283 12.55 4.53 -7.60
CA LEU A 283 12.81 5.51 -8.66
C LEU A 283 11.53 5.79 -9.47
N SER A 284 11.47 6.94 -10.14
CA SER A 284 10.43 7.15 -11.16
C SER A 284 10.55 6.14 -12.30
N SER A 285 9.44 5.81 -12.96
CA SER A 285 9.42 4.80 -14.02
C SER A 285 10.42 5.09 -15.15
N GLU A 286 10.58 6.36 -15.52
CA GLU A 286 11.60 6.81 -16.50
C GLU A 286 13.02 6.45 -16.04
N ARG A 287 13.36 6.72 -14.77
CA ARG A 287 14.69 6.46 -14.22
C ARG A 287 14.95 4.97 -13.99
N GLN A 288 13.91 4.19 -13.72
CA GLN A 288 14.01 2.73 -13.68
C GLN A 288 14.40 2.15 -15.05
N LEU A 289 13.74 2.61 -16.11
CA LEU A 289 14.07 2.20 -17.49
C LEU A 289 15.49 2.62 -17.88
N GLU A 290 15.90 3.85 -17.56
CA GLU A 290 17.27 4.31 -17.78
C GLU A 290 18.30 3.43 -17.06
N LEU A 291 18.07 3.12 -15.79
CA LEU A 291 18.94 2.25 -15.01
C LEU A 291 19.00 0.82 -15.60
N SER A 292 17.87 0.27 -16.04
CA SER A 292 17.82 -1.04 -16.71
C SER A 292 18.69 -1.05 -17.95
N HIS A 293 18.52 -0.06 -18.84
CA HIS A 293 19.33 0.04 -20.06
C HIS A 293 20.83 0.20 -19.77
N LEU A 294 21.20 0.95 -18.71
CA LEU A 294 22.59 1.08 -18.29
C LEU A 294 23.15 -0.26 -17.79
N LYS A 295 22.40 -1.01 -16.99
CA LYS A 295 22.82 -2.34 -16.52
C LYS A 295 23.02 -3.31 -17.68
N ASP A 296 22.09 -3.35 -18.63
CA ASP A 296 22.21 -4.21 -19.81
C ASP A 296 23.44 -3.86 -20.64
N LYS A 297 23.66 -2.56 -20.87
CA LYS A 297 24.81 -2.04 -21.63
C LYS A 297 26.16 -2.39 -21.02
N PHE A 298 26.26 -2.43 -19.69
CA PHE A 298 27.52 -2.69 -18.97
C PHE A 298 27.60 -4.09 -18.35
N SER A 299 26.65 -4.98 -18.65
CA SER A 299 26.56 -6.31 -18.04
C SER A 299 27.78 -7.21 -18.30
N GLU A 300 28.46 -7.03 -19.44
CA GLU A 300 29.66 -7.79 -19.82
C GLU A 300 30.99 -7.10 -19.43
N ASP A 301 30.94 -5.91 -18.82
CA ASP A 301 32.14 -5.17 -18.43
C ASP A 301 32.60 -5.61 -17.03
N GLU A 302 33.77 -6.25 -16.95
CA GLU A 302 34.36 -6.69 -15.67
C GLU A 302 34.60 -5.55 -14.68
N GLU A 303 34.80 -4.31 -15.16
CA GLU A 303 34.92 -3.14 -14.27
C GLU A 303 33.57 -2.71 -13.69
N PHE A 304 32.44 -3.07 -14.33
CA PHE A 304 31.10 -2.75 -13.82
C PHE A 304 30.80 -3.46 -12.49
N ASP A 305 31.28 -4.69 -12.32
CA ASP A 305 31.17 -5.41 -11.04
C ASP A 305 31.83 -4.66 -9.88
N ARG A 306 32.95 -3.97 -10.16
CA ARG A 306 33.64 -3.13 -9.17
C ARG A 306 32.87 -1.85 -8.86
N LEU A 307 31.99 -1.40 -9.77
CA LEU A 307 31.14 -0.23 -9.61
C LEU A 307 29.83 -0.53 -8.89
N LYS A 308 29.28 -1.76 -8.98
CA LYS A 308 28.01 -2.16 -8.36
C LYS A 308 27.84 -1.71 -6.89
N PRO A 309 28.83 -1.88 -5.99
CA PRO A 309 28.74 -1.41 -4.60
C PRO A 309 28.54 0.10 -4.42
N TYR A 310 28.85 0.90 -5.44
CA TYR A 310 28.74 2.36 -5.43
C TYR A 310 27.49 2.87 -6.16
N LEU A 311 26.79 1.99 -6.89
CA LEU A 311 25.52 2.34 -7.50
C LEU A 311 24.46 2.51 -6.41
N ARG A 312 23.67 3.58 -6.52
CA ARG A 312 22.56 3.88 -5.62
C ARG A 312 21.31 4.08 -6.46
N GLY A 313 20.20 3.50 -6.00
CA GLY A 313 18.88 3.79 -6.51
C GLY A 313 18.23 4.97 -5.77
N GLY A 314 16.91 4.98 -5.75
CA GLY A 314 16.14 5.76 -4.80
C GLY A 314 16.12 5.11 -3.41
N PHE A 315 15.26 5.62 -2.55
CA PHE A 315 14.96 5.04 -1.25
C PHE A 315 13.46 5.19 -0.99
N TRP A 316 12.92 4.40 -0.06
CA TRP A 316 11.48 4.14 0.04
C TRP A 316 10.59 5.40 0.08
N ARG A 317 11.02 6.48 0.75
CA ARG A 317 10.22 7.72 0.83
C ARG A 317 9.84 8.29 -0.54
N ASN A 318 10.62 8.03 -1.58
CA ASN A 318 10.37 8.51 -2.94
C ASN A 318 9.12 7.88 -3.58
N PHE A 319 8.57 6.79 -3.05
CA PHE A 319 7.26 6.30 -3.49
C PHE A 319 6.14 7.33 -3.27
N ARG A 320 6.26 8.22 -2.27
CA ARG A 320 5.34 9.34 -2.05
C ARG A 320 5.37 10.37 -3.17
N VAL A 321 6.51 10.48 -3.87
CA VAL A 321 6.65 11.35 -5.05
C VAL A 321 6.18 10.61 -6.30
N LYS A 322 6.52 9.32 -6.42
CA LYS A 322 6.10 8.48 -7.55
C LYS A 322 4.58 8.33 -7.62
N TYR A 323 3.92 8.19 -6.48
CA TYR A 323 2.48 7.99 -6.37
C TYR A 323 1.86 9.03 -5.42
N SER A 324 1.08 9.95 -5.98
CA SER A 324 0.43 11.00 -5.19
C SER A 324 -0.62 10.43 -4.24
N GLU A 325 -1.33 9.37 -4.63
CA GLU A 325 -2.37 8.72 -3.80
C GLU A 325 -1.77 8.03 -2.57
N LEU A 326 -0.53 7.57 -2.66
CA LEU A 326 0.23 7.09 -1.51
C LEU A 326 0.52 8.24 -0.54
N ASN A 327 0.94 9.41 -1.05
CA ASN A 327 1.17 10.57 -0.19
C ASN A 327 -0.12 11.06 0.48
N GLU A 328 -1.27 10.99 -0.20
CA GLU A 328 -2.58 11.26 0.40
C GLU A 328 -2.85 10.31 1.58
N MET A 329 -2.72 9.00 1.37
CA MET A 329 -2.90 7.98 2.41
C MET A 329 -1.92 8.17 3.57
N TYR A 330 -0.65 8.48 3.27
CA TYR A 330 0.38 8.78 4.27
C TYR A 330 0.05 10.01 5.11
N SER A 331 -0.32 11.12 4.47
CA SER A 331 -0.62 12.37 5.17
C SER A 331 -1.91 12.25 5.99
N ARG A 332 -2.88 11.48 5.50
CA ARG A 332 -4.08 11.11 6.27
C ARG A 332 -3.73 10.28 7.50
N MET A 333 -2.84 9.29 7.38
CA MET A 333 -2.32 8.52 8.50
C MET A 333 -1.61 9.41 9.53
N LEU A 334 -0.76 10.34 9.09
CA LEU A 334 -0.10 11.29 9.98
C LEU A 334 -1.09 12.18 10.73
N LEU A 335 -2.15 12.65 10.06
CA LEU A 335 -3.20 13.43 10.70
C LEU A 335 -3.85 12.62 11.83
N VAL A 336 -4.25 11.37 11.58
CA VAL A 336 -4.86 10.51 12.62
C VAL A 336 -3.88 10.24 13.76
N SER A 337 -2.62 9.93 13.45
CA SER A 337 -1.57 9.70 14.46
C SER A 337 -1.33 10.94 15.33
N SER A 338 -1.25 12.13 14.73
CA SER A 338 -1.10 13.38 15.46
C SER A 338 -2.29 13.67 16.37
N ARG A 339 -3.53 13.42 15.92
CA ARG A 339 -4.73 13.58 16.73
C ARG A 339 -4.76 12.61 17.92
N LEU A 340 -4.40 11.35 17.69
CA LEU A 340 -4.28 10.34 18.76
C LEU A 340 -3.27 10.78 19.82
N GLN A 341 -2.07 11.17 19.40
CA GLN A 341 -1.00 11.64 20.30
C GLN A 341 -1.40 12.90 21.07
N SER A 342 -2.13 13.81 20.43
CA SER A 342 -2.65 15.00 21.11
C SER A 342 -3.58 14.61 22.25
N LEU A 343 -4.51 13.67 22.03
CA LEU A 343 -5.42 13.17 23.07
C LEU A 343 -4.69 12.42 24.18
N GLU A 344 -3.67 11.61 23.85
CA GLU A 344 -2.82 10.96 24.85
C GLU A 344 -2.07 11.97 25.73
N ALA A 345 -1.56 13.04 25.12
CA ALA A 345 -0.80 14.06 25.82
C ALA A 345 -1.68 14.95 26.71
N THR A 346 -2.90 15.29 26.26
CA THR A 346 -3.84 16.07 27.07
C THR A 346 -4.54 15.23 28.13
N GLY A 347 -4.58 13.91 27.95
CA GLY A 347 -5.37 12.98 28.74
C GLY A 347 -6.81 12.89 28.25
N VAL A 348 -7.43 11.74 28.52
CA VAL A 348 -8.86 11.47 28.28
C VAL A 348 -9.51 10.95 29.56
N ASP A 349 -10.83 11.05 29.65
CA ASP A 349 -11.58 10.50 30.78
C ASP A 349 -11.40 8.97 30.86
N ALA A 350 -11.48 8.42 32.08
CA ALA A 350 -11.24 7.00 32.31
C ALA A 350 -12.21 6.08 31.52
N GLU A 351 -13.41 6.56 31.24
CA GLU A 351 -14.42 5.87 30.42
C GLU A 351 -14.04 5.81 28.93
N ASP A 352 -13.24 6.75 28.44
CA ASP A 352 -12.84 6.87 27.04
C ASP A 352 -11.49 6.18 26.74
N LEU A 353 -10.76 5.73 27.78
CA LEU A 353 -9.49 5.01 27.63
C LEU A 353 -9.58 3.74 26.75
N PRO A 354 -10.62 2.89 26.86
CA PRO A 354 -10.76 1.75 25.95
C PRO A 354 -10.94 2.17 24.49
N ILE A 355 -11.72 3.22 24.23
CA ILE A 355 -11.95 3.77 22.88
C ILE A 355 -10.63 4.32 22.31
N LEU A 356 -9.85 5.03 23.12
CA LEU A 356 -8.53 5.52 22.73
C LEU A 356 -7.56 4.37 22.41
N HIS A 357 -7.62 3.27 23.16
CA HIS A 357 -6.80 2.09 22.89
C HIS A 357 -7.20 1.40 21.60
N GLU A 358 -8.50 1.24 21.35
CA GLU A 358 -9.02 0.72 20.08
C GLU A 358 -8.61 1.61 18.90
N ALA A 359 -8.72 2.94 19.05
CA ALA A 359 -8.29 3.89 18.01
C ALA A 359 -6.80 3.74 17.67
N ARG A 360 -5.94 3.49 18.66
CA ARG A 360 -4.51 3.21 18.44
C ARG A 360 -4.30 1.91 17.68
N THR A 361 -5.00 0.85 18.03
CA THR A 361 -4.91 -0.43 17.32
C THR A 361 -5.35 -0.29 15.87
N GLU A 362 -6.45 0.41 15.61
CA GLU A 362 -6.93 0.71 14.26
C GLU A 362 -5.91 1.55 13.47
N LEU A 363 -5.31 2.58 14.08
CA LEU A 363 -4.21 3.32 13.47
C LEU A 363 -3.02 2.41 13.12
N TYR A 364 -2.64 1.50 14.02
CA TYR A 364 -1.51 0.60 13.76
C TYR A 364 -1.79 -0.38 12.62
N ARG A 365 -3.02 -0.89 12.48
CA ARG A 365 -3.44 -1.68 11.32
C ARG A 365 -3.39 -0.88 10.02
N ALA A 366 -3.80 0.39 10.07
CA ALA A 366 -3.70 1.32 8.94
C ALA A 366 -2.27 1.68 8.51
N GLN A 367 -1.26 1.31 9.30
CA GLN A 367 0.14 1.55 8.95
C GLN A 367 0.78 0.36 8.23
N CYS A 368 0.05 -0.75 8.01
CA CYS A 368 0.56 -1.92 7.29
C CYS A 368 1.11 -1.54 5.91
N ASN A 369 2.34 -1.98 5.60
CA ASN A 369 3.12 -1.37 4.53
C ASN A 369 2.63 -1.61 3.10
N CYS A 370 2.01 -2.77 2.81
CA CYS A 370 1.90 -3.27 1.44
C CYS A 370 1.26 -2.30 0.43
N PRO A 371 0.17 -1.56 0.76
CA PRO A 371 -0.40 -0.57 -0.16
C PRO A 371 0.34 0.77 -0.17
N TYR A 372 1.40 0.97 0.64
CA TYR A 372 2.21 2.19 0.65
C TYR A 372 3.44 2.13 -0.28
N TRP A 373 3.47 1.21 -1.25
CA TRP A 373 4.49 1.18 -2.32
C TRP A 373 4.09 0.15 -3.39
N HIS A 374 4.88 0.03 -4.46
CA HIS A 374 4.70 -1.00 -5.48
C HIS A 374 6.05 -1.44 -6.05
N GLY A 375 6.23 -2.74 -6.16
CA GLY A 375 7.41 -3.40 -6.75
C GLY A 375 7.00 -4.57 -7.62
N ALA A 376 7.49 -5.78 -7.32
CA ALA A 376 7.11 -7.00 -8.06
C ALA A 376 5.69 -7.54 -7.73
N PHE A 377 5.14 -7.13 -6.57
CA PHE A 377 3.82 -7.53 -6.10
C PHE A 377 2.83 -6.37 -6.20
N GLY A 378 1.54 -6.68 -6.31
CA GLY A 378 0.50 -5.70 -6.61
C GLY A 378 0.53 -4.47 -5.71
N GLY A 379 0.72 -4.63 -4.39
CA GLY A 379 0.97 -3.53 -3.45
C GLY A 379 -0.08 -2.42 -3.55
N LEU A 380 0.37 -1.16 -3.74
CA LEU A 380 -0.48 0.01 -3.95
C LEU A 380 -1.54 -0.22 -5.03
N TYR A 381 -1.26 -1.00 -6.08
CA TYR A 381 -2.20 -1.21 -7.19
C TYR A 381 -3.41 -2.09 -6.82
N LEU A 382 -3.40 -2.78 -5.67
CA LEU A 382 -4.48 -3.65 -5.22
C LEU A 382 -5.53 -2.85 -4.41
N PRO A 383 -6.76 -2.65 -4.93
CA PRO A 383 -7.76 -1.82 -4.27
C PRO A 383 -8.18 -2.36 -2.89
N HIS A 384 -8.24 -3.68 -2.72
CA HIS A 384 -8.63 -4.28 -1.44
C HIS A 384 -7.64 -3.95 -0.31
N LEU A 385 -6.34 -3.87 -0.60
CA LEU A 385 -5.32 -3.46 0.37
C LEU A 385 -5.44 -1.96 0.70
N ARG A 386 -5.59 -1.08 -0.32
CA ARG A 386 -5.79 0.36 -0.08
C ARG A 386 -7.06 0.62 0.73
N ASN A 387 -8.17 -0.03 0.37
CA ASN A 387 -9.45 0.11 1.06
C ASN A 387 -9.36 -0.37 2.51
N ALA A 388 -8.59 -1.42 2.80
CA ALA A 388 -8.37 -1.88 4.17
C ALA A 388 -7.63 -0.83 5.02
N ILE A 389 -6.62 -0.15 4.46
CA ILE A 389 -5.95 0.95 5.17
C ILE A 389 -6.91 2.10 5.45
N PHE A 390 -7.64 2.57 4.44
CA PHE A 390 -8.63 3.63 4.66
C PHE A 390 -9.72 3.21 5.65
N LYS A 391 -10.19 1.97 5.62
CA LYS A 391 -11.14 1.44 6.63
C LYS A 391 -10.62 1.61 8.05
N HIS A 392 -9.34 1.28 8.27
CA HIS A 392 -8.71 1.39 9.59
C HIS A 392 -8.41 2.85 9.96
N LEU A 393 -8.00 3.71 9.01
CA LEU A 393 -7.86 5.16 9.23
C LEU A 393 -9.19 5.81 9.62
N ILE A 394 -10.26 5.51 8.89
CA ILE A 394 -11.61 6.01 9.15
C ILE A 394 -12.13 5.48 10.49
N SER A 395 -11.84 4.23 10.83
CA SER A 395 -12.24 3.64 12.11
C SER A 395 -11.53 4.34 13.28
N ALA A 396 -10.21 4.50 13.20
CA ALA A 396 -9.44 5.24 14.19
C ALA A 396 -9.95 6.68 14.32
N ASP A 397 -10.06 7.42 13.22
CA ASP A 397 -10.56 8.80 13.20
C ASP A 397 -11.96 8.92 13.81
N SER A 398 -12.87 7.99 13.50
CA SER A 398 -14.23 7.96 14.04
C SER A 398 -14.26 7.68 15.54
N LEU A 399 -13.36 6.84 16.05
CA LEU A 399 -13.21 6.59 17.48
C LEU A 399 -12.68 7.85 18.20
N LEU A 400 -11.72 8.57 17.60
CA LEU A 400 -11.25 9.85 18.16
C LEU A 400 -12.36 10.91 18.18
N GLU A 401 -13.24 10.97 17.17
CA GLU A 401 -14.38 11.90 17.19
C GLU A 401 -15.38 11.59 18.30
N LYS A 402 -15.59 10.31 18.65
CA LYS A 402 -16.48 9.95 19.78
C LYS A 402 -15.95 10.47 21.11
N ILE A 403 -14.63 10.62 21.25
CA ILE A 403 -14.01 11.21 22.44
C ILE A 403 -14.19 12.74 22.42
N ASN A 404 -13.99 13.37 21.27
CA ASN A 404 -14.10 14.83 21.12
C ASN A 404 -15.55 15.35 21.17
N HIS A 405 -16.51 14.56 20.71
CA HIS A 405 -17.90 14.95 20.56
C HIS A 405 -18.83 13.96 21.27
N ARG A 406 -19.59 14.46 22.25
CA ARG A 406 -20.53 13.63 23.03
C ARG A 406 -21.86 13.34 22.31
N ASP A 407 -22.18 14.09 21.25
CA ASP A 407 -23.37 13.86 20.41
C ASP A 407 -23.01 13.91 18.92
N ASN A 408 -23.95 13.50 18.06
CA ASN A 408 -23.77 13.48 16.60
C ASN A 408 -24.07 14.84 15.93
N ASN A 409 -24.28 15.90 16.71
CA ASN A 409 -24.74 17.20 16.21
C ASN A 409 -23.59 18.19 15.99
N TRP A 410 -22.54 17.75 15.29
CA TRP A 410 -21.36 18.54 15.02
C TRP A 410 -21.04 18.67 13.53
N LEU A 411 -20.38 19.77 13.22
CA LEU A 411 -19.91 20.12 11.89
C LEU A 411 -18.62 20.94 12.03
N GLU A 412 -17.58 20.56 11.31
CA GLU A 412 -16.27 21.22 11.33
C GLU A 412 -15.84 21.63 9.93
N VAL A 413 -15.13 22.76 9.88
CA VAL A 413 -14.39 23.18 8.70
C VAL A 413 -13.04 23.75 9.12
N GLU A 414 -11.99 23.29 8.47
CA GLU A 414 -10.61 23.66 8.79
C GLU A 414 -9.82 23.87 7.50
N ALA A 415 -8.96 24.91 7.49
CA ALA A 415 -8.04 25.17 6.39
C ALA A 415 -6.60 25.04 6.90
N ALA A 416 -5.92 23.97 6.50
CA ALA A 416 -4.56 23.63 6.91
C ALA A 416 -3.82 22.94 5.75
N ASP A 417 -2.51 22.84 5.88
CA ASP A 417 -1.69 22.03 4.98
C ASP A 417 -1.83 20.56 5.40
N PHE A 418 -2.74 19.85 4.74
CA PHE A 418 -3.08 18.48 5.10
C PHE A 418 -2.28 17.45 4.31
N ASN A 419 -1.67 17.83 3.18
CA ASN A 419 -0.92 16.93 2.29
C ASN A 419 0.60 17.18 2.29
N LEU A 420 1.07 18.19 3.03
CA LEU A 420 2.46 18.61 3.22
C LEU A 420 3.10 19.25 1.99
N ASP A 421 2.32 20.01 1.21
CA ASP A 421 2.78 20.69 -0.01
C ASP A 421 2.97 22.22 0.16
N ALA A 422 2.85 22.72 1.39
CA ALA A 422 2.89 24.14 1.77
C ALA A 422 1.73 25.00 1.23
N ARG A 423 0.67 24.37 0.72
CA ARG A 423 -0.61 25.00 0.38
C ARG A 423 -1.66 24.49 1.34
N LYS A 424 -2.79 25.18 1.41
CA LYS A 424 -3.86 24.83 2.34
C LYS A 424 -4.96 24.09 1.59
N GLU A 425 -5.23 22.87 2.04
CA GLU A 425 -6.46 22.16 1.77
C GLU A 425 -7.55 22.62 2.74
N ILE A 426 -8.79 22.23 2.43
CA ILE A 426 -9.95 22.52 3.28
C ILE A 426 -10.60 21.20 3.64
N ARG A 427 -10.63 20.88 4.94
CA ARG A 427 -11.34 19.73 5.52
C ARG A 427 -12.74 20.18 5.93
N LEU A 428 -13.77 19.47 5.48
CA LEU A 428 -15.14 19.54 5.98
C LEU A 428 -15.47 18.20 6.63
N ALA A 429 -16.02 18.21 7.85
CA ALA A 429 -16.28 16.98 8.58
C ALA A 429 -17.60 17.03 9.37
N SER A 430 -18.29 15.88 9.42
CA SER A 430 -19.46 15.61 10.23
C SER A 430 -19.38 14.20 10.86
N HIS A 431 -20.40 13.85 11.65
CA HIS A 431 -20.55 12.50 12.18
C HIS A 431 -20.78 11.41 11.11
N ARG A 432 -21.03 11.76 9.85
CA ARG A 432 -21.19 10.80 8.73
C ARG A 432 -20.04 10.83 7.73
N LEU A 433 -19.50 12.01 7.42
CA LEU A 433 -18.56 12.21 6.31
C LEU A 433 -17.33 13.02 6.71
N VAL A 434 -16.22 12.79 6.02
CA VAL A 434 -15.08 13.72 5.98
C VAL A 434 -14.70 13.93 4.53
N SER A 435 -14.53 15.18 4.12
CA SER A 435 -14.13 15.54 2.76
C SER A 435 -12.97 16.52 2.78
N PHE A 436 -12.00 16.32 1.90
CA PHE A 436 -10.87 17.23 1.72
C PHE A 436 -10.86 17.82 0.32
N LEU A 437 -10.82 19.15 0.27
CA LEU A 437 -10.79 19.95 -0.95
C LEU A 437 -9.38 20.54 -1.15
N SER A 438 -8.86 20.56 -2.37
CA SER A 438 -7.60 21.21 -2.72
C SER A 438 -7.82 22.41 -3.65
N PRO A 439 -8.03 23.63 -3.10
CA PRO A 439 -8.11 24.85 -3.91
C PRO A 439 -6.88 25.07 -4.80
N ALA A 440 -5.72 24.56 -4.37
CA ALA A 440 -4.46 24.65 -5.10
C ALA A 440 -4.41 23.84 -6.40
N HIS A 441 -5.30 22.85 -6.55
CA HIS A 441 -5.33 21.92 -7.68
C HIS A 441 -6.79 21.71 -8.10
N GLY A 442 -7.33 22.59 -8.93
CA GLY A 442 -8.68 22.48 -9.51
C GLY A 442 -9.84 22.73 -8.54
N GLY A 443 -9.58 22.97 -7.25
CA GLY A 443 -10.62 22.89 -6.23
C GLY A 443 -11.19 21.47 -6.11
N HIS A 444 -10.37 20.45 -6.38
CA HIS A 444 -10.79 19.05 -6.36
C HIS A 444 -11.23 18.60 -4.98
N LEU A 445 -12.26 17.76 -4.94
CA LEU A 445 -12.50 16.85 -3.82
C LEU A 445 -11.59 15.64 -4.02
N TYR A 446 -10.51 15.56 -3.22
CA TYR A 446 -9.48 14.53 -3.40
C TYR A 446 -9.61 13.35 -2.42
N GLU A 447 -10.33 13.55 -1.31
CA GLU A 447 -10.63 12.52 -0.32
C GLU A 447 -12.09 12.67 0.17
N LEU A 448 -12.80 11.54 0.27
CA LEU A 448 -14.18 11.48 0.76
C LEU A 448 -14.39 10.20 1.58
N ASP A 449 -14.26 10.33 2.89
CA ASP A 449 -14.48 9.27 3.86
C ASP A 449 -15.96 9.16 4.23
N ILE A 450 -16.44 7.92 4.27
CA ILE A 450 -17.79 7.59 4.73
C ILE A 450 -17.69 6.76 6.00
N ARG A 451 -18.00 7.37 7.14
CA ARG A 451 -17.84 6.73 8.46
C ARG A 451 -18.72 5.50 8.62
N GLY A 452 -19.94 5.52 8.08
CA GLY A 452 -20.90 4.41 8.19
C GLY A 452 -20.45 3.14 7.49
N ALA A 453 -19.82 3.26 6.31
CA ALA A 453 -19.27 2.14 5.55
C ALA A 453 -17.79 1.88 5.86
N LYS A 454 -17.13 2.79 6.60
CA LYS A 454 -15.66 2.80 6.80
C LYS A 454 -14.93 2.72 5.46
N HIS A 455 -15.38 3.51 4.50
CA HIS A 455 -14.90 3.45 3.12
C HIS A 455 -14.51 4.83 2.61
N ASN A 456 -13.43 4.91 1.84
CA ASN A 456 -13.00 6.12 1.18
C ASN A 456 -13.36 6.03 -0.31
N LEU A 457 -14.30 6.87 -0.77
CA LEU A 457 -14.77 6.87 -2.15
C LEU A 457 -13.75 7.40 -3.16
N LEU A 458 -12.65 7.98 -2.68
CA LEU A 458 -11.62 8.59 -3.50
C LEU A 458 -10.24 7.95 -3.30
N ALA A 459 -10.20 6.72 -2.78
CA ALA A 459 -9.03 5.82 -2.79
C ALA A 459 -8.71 5.29 -4.20
N THR A 460 -8.81 6.18 -5.18
CA THR A 460 -8.58 5.96 -6.61
C THR A 460 -7.10 5.73 -6.89
N LEU A 461 -6.77 5.42 -8.14
CA LEU A 461 -5.39 5.37 -8.61
C LEU A 461 -5.33 5.82 -10.06
N CYS A 462 -4.45 6.77 -10.38
CA CYS A 462 -4.24 7.17 -11.76
C CYS A 462 -3.51 6.08 -12.55
N ARG A 463 -3.81 5.99 -13.84
CA ARG A 463 -3.09 5.12 -14.78
C ARG A 463 -1.74 5.75 -15.09
N ARG A 464 -0.65 5.07 -14.74
CA ARG A 464 0.73 5.57 -14.88
C ARG A 464 1.60 4.61 -15.67
N PRO A 465 2.67 5.10 -16.32
CA PRO A 465 3.67 4.22 -16.89
C PRO A 465 4.40 3.47 -15.79
N GLU A 466 4.56 2.15 -15.96
CA GLU A 466 5.45 1.31 -15.17
C GLU A 466 6.49 0.65 -16.07
N PRO A 467 7.71 0.35 -15.58
CA PRO A 467 8.77 -0.21 -16.42
C PRO A 467 8.38 -1.51 -17.12
N TYR A 468 7.59 -2.36 -16.46
CA TYR A 468 7.13 -3.61 -17.04
C TYR A 468 6.14 -3.44 -18.19
N HIS A 469 5.58 -2.25 -18.44
CA HIS A 469 4.73 -2.02 -19.61
C HIS A 469 5.49 -2.18 -20.94
N ASP A 470 6.81 -1.98 -20.96
CA ASP A 470 7.62 -2.24 -22.16
C ASP A 470 7.74 -3.73 -22.45
N ILE A 471 7.78 -4.58 -21.41
CA ILE A 471 7.74 -6.04 -21.56
C ILE A 471 6.42 -6.47 -22.22
N ILE A 472 5.30 -5.89 -21.79
CA ILE A 472 3.97 -6.17 -22.37
C ILE A 472 3.94 -5.80 -23.86
N ARG A 473 4.46 -4.62 -24.23
CA ARG A 473 4.53 -4.17 -25.63
C ARG A 473 5.42 -5.06 -26.49
N GLN A 474 6.59 -5.44 -25.98
CA GLN A 474 7.54 -6.30 -26.69
C GLN A 474 6.92 -7.69 -26.94
N ALA A 475 6.32 -8.31 -25.91
CA ALA A 475 5.67 -9.61 -26.05
C ALA A 475 4.54 -9.59 -27.11
N ALA A 476 3.73 -8.53 -27.14
CA ALA A 476 2.68 -8.36 -28.15
C ALA A 476 3.24 -8.20 -29.58
N GLN A 477 4.38 -7.50 -29.74
CA GLN A 477 5.05 -7.34 -31.03
C GLN A 477 5.63 -8.67 -31.54
N GLU A 478 6.26 -9.46 -30.67
CA GLU A 478 6.79 -10.79 -31.02
C GLU A 478 5.68 -11.74 -31.46
N GLN A 479 4.54 -11.71 -30.77
CA GLN A 479 3.36 -12.50 -31.13
C GLN A 479 2.79 -12.08 -32.51
N ALA A 480 2.73 -10.78 -32.79
CA ALA A 480 2.27 -10.26 -34.08
C ALA A 480 3.20 -10.62 -35.26
N GLN A 481 4.50 -10.87 -34.99
CA GLN A 481 5.49 -11.26 -36.00
C GLN A 481 5.56 -12.77 -36.25
N GLY A 482 4.64 -13.57 -35.67
CA GLY A 482 4.55 -15.01 -35.92
C GLY A 482 5.51 -15.85 -35.08
N GLY A 483 5.98 -15.33 -33.94
CA GLY A 483 6.67 -16.15 -32.94
C GLY A 483 5.77 -17.31 -32.50
N GLN A 484 6.27 -18.54 -32.61
CA GLN A 484 5.56 -19.71 -32.10
C GLN A 484 5.62 -19.69 -30.58
N ASN A 485 4.46 -19.84 -29.92
CA ASN A 485 4.38 -20.24 -28.52
C ASN A 485 5.02 -21.63 -28.39
N GLY A 486 6.33 -21.67 -28.14
CA GLY A 486 6.99 -22.84 -27.60
C GLY A 486 6.79 -22.84 -26.09
N ASP A 487 6.49 -24.02 -25.53
CA ASP A 487 6.57 -24.34 -24.09
C ASP A 487 7.99 -24.15 -23.49
N ASP A 488 8.84 -23.34 -24.13
CA ASP A 488 10.23 -23.08 -23.77
C ASP A 488 10.42 -21.63 -23.31
N ILE A 489 9.47 -21.15 -22.48
CA ILE A 489 9.59 -19.90 -21.72
C ILE A 489 10.46 -20.16 -20.48
N GLY A 490 11.72 -20.57 -20.71
CA GLY A 490 12.68 -20.92 -19.66
C GLY A 490 13.95 -20.07 -19.66
N LYS A 491 14.06 -19.05 -20.51
CA LYS A 491 15.33 -18.29 -20.71
C LYS A 491 15.20 -16.76 -20.81
N ILE A 492 14.18 -16.20 -20.17
CA ILE A 492 14.19 -14.80 -19.73
C ILE A 492 13.79 -14.86 -18.27
N HIS A 493 14.57 -14.27 -17.37
CA HIS A 493 14.27 -14.28 -15.93
C HIS A 493 12.80 -13.82 -15.72
N ASN A 494 12.00 -14.70 -15.11
CA ASN A 494 10.54 -14.67 -15.00
C ASN A 494 9.79 -14.97 -16.31
N ALA A 495 9.15 -16.14 -16.37
CA ALA A 495 8.18 -16.46 -17.42
C ALA A 495 7.04 -15.42 -17.38
N VAL A 496 7.00 -14.55 -18.39
CA VAL A 496 5.97 -13.51 -18.54
C VAL A 496 4.63 -14.19 -18.77
N ARG A 497 3.84 -14.33 -17.71
CA ARG A 497 2.47 -14.87 -17.78
C ARG A 497 1.48 -13.73 -17.89
N PHE A 498 0.67 -13.73 -18.94
CA PHE A 498 -0.46 -12.81 -19.09
C PHE A 498 -1.74 -13.52 -18.67
N LYS A 499 -2.54 -12.93 -17.77
CA LYS A 499 -3.81 -13.52 -17.35
C LYS A 499 -4.95 -13.28 -18.35
N GLN A 500 -4.76 -12.36 -19.30
CA GLN A 500 -5.73 -12.04 -20.35
C GLN A 500 -5.04 -11.56 -21.65
N PRO A 501 -5.66 -11.77 -22.82
CA PRO A 501 -5.15 -11.25 -24.09
C PRO A 501 -5.38 -9.73 -24.22
N GLY A 502 -4.59 -9.06 -25.06
CA GLY A 502 -4.82 -7.67 -25.46
C GLY A 502 -4.47 -6.61 -24.40
N LEU A 503 -3.62 -6.94 -23.42
CA LEU A 503 -3.21 -6.00 -22.37
C LEU A 503 -2.48 -4.78 -22.93
N GLU A 504 -1.76 -4.92 -24.04
CA GLU A 504 -1.09 -3.82 -24.73
C GLU A 504 -2.07 -2.75 -25.25
N GLN A 505 -3.30 -3.16 -25.59
CA GLN A 505 -4.37 -2.26 -26.05
C GLN A 505 -5.05 -1.52 -24.90
N LYS A 506 -4.80 -1.95 -23.65
CA LYS A 506 -5.33 -1.35 -22.42
C LYS A 506 -4.35 -0.37 -21.77
N LEU A 507 -3.14 -0.24 -22.32
CA LEU A 507 -2.13 0.71 -21.84
C LEU A 507 -2.54 2.14 -22.19
N GLN A 508 -3.06 2.84 -21.18
CA GLN A 508 -3.38 4.25 -21.22
C GLN A 508 -2.82 4.94 -19.98
N TYR A 509 -2.43 6.20 -20.09
CA TYR A 509 -1.91 6.99 -18.97
C TYR A 509 -2.72 8.27 -18.77
N ASP A 510 -2.93 8.63 -17.52
CA ASP A 510 -3.63 9.84 -17.12
C ASP A 510 -2.64 10.99 -16.98
N ASN A 511 -3.04 12.17 -17.48
CA ASN A 511 -2.28 13.40 -17.35
C ASN A 511 -2.73 14.26 -16.15
N THR A 512 -3.90 13.94 -15.59
CA THR A 512 -4.51 14.63 -14.46
C THR A 512 -4.88 13.60 -13.39
N PRO A 513 -5.03 14.01 -12.12
CA PRO A 513 -5.53 13.13 -11.07
C PRO A 513 -6.89 12.51 -11.43
N ARG A 514 -7.23 11.37 -10.81
CA ARG A 514 -8.58 10.77 -10.93
C ARG A 514 -9.35 11.00 -9.64
N LYS A 515 -9.95 12.19 -9.50
CA LYS A 515 -10.63 12.68 -8.28
C LYS A 515 -12.04 13.17 -8.59
N SER A 516 -12.71 13.81 -7.65
CA SER A 516 -14.05 14.36 -7.85
C SER A 516 -14.04 15.89 -7.92
N LEU A 517 -15.08 16.45 -8.54
CA LEU A 517 -15.21 17.89 -8.80
C LEU A 517 -14.09 18.42 -9.69
N MET A 518 -13.70 17.64 -10.70
CA MET A 518 -12.75 18.10 -11.73
C MET A 518 -13.52 18.83 -12.82
N ASP A 519 -13.16 20.08 -13.07
CA ASP A 519 -13.91 20.99 -13.93
C ASP A 519 -13.36 20.95 -15.36
N HIS A 520 -14.12 20.37 -16.28
CA HIS A 520 -13.75 20.25 -17.68
C HIS A 520 -14.54 21.22 -18.54
N PHE A 521 -13.86 21.84 -19.52
CA PHE A 521 -14.52 22.47 -20.64
C PHE A 521 -14.13 21.75 -21.91
N TYR A 522 -15.04 20.93 -22.43
CA TYR A 522 -14.80 20.15 -23.62
C TYR A 522 -15.07 20.95 -24.90
N GLN A 523 -14.58 20.43 -26.01
CA GLN A 523 -15.02 20.83 -27.33
C GLN A 523 -16.50 20.44 -27.51
N PRO A 524 -17.40 21.37 -27.90
CA PRO A 524 -18.78 21.01 -28.24
C PRO A 524 -18.84 19.93 -29.32
N GLY A 525 -19.66 18.91 -29.10
CA GLY A 525 -19.81 17.73 -29.96
C GLY A 525 -18.72 16.67 -29.82
N VAL A 526 -17.82 16.77 -28.82
CA VAL A 526 -16.84 15.70 -28.56
C VAL A 526 -17.54 14.41 -28.13
N ASP A 527 -17.05 13.27 -28.62
CA ASP A 527 -17.54 11.95 -28.24
C ASP A 527 -16.81 11.38 -27.01
N LEU A 528 -17.45 10.41 -26.36
CA LEU A 528 -16.94 9.74 -25.17
C LEU A 528 -15.58 9.04 -25.40
N ASP A 529 -15.33 8.45 -26.57
CA ASP A 529 -14.04 7.79 -26.82
C ASP A 529 -12.89 8.80 -26.85
N THR A 530 -13.12 9.96 -27.47
CA THR A 530 -12.14 11.06 -27.46
C THR A 530 -11.82 11.52 -26.03
N VAL A 531 -12.84 11.66 -25.17
CA VAL A 531 -12.67 12.06 -23.77
C VAL A 531 -11.95 10.99 -22.95
N ILE A 532 -12.35 9.71 -23.11
CA ILE A 532 -11.68 8.58 -22.45
C ILE A 532 -10.19 8.62 -22.77
N ASN A 533 -9.81 8.89 -24.02
CA ASN A 533 -8.42 8.96 -24.49
C ASN A 533 -7.67 10.25 -24.10
N GLY A 534 -8.28 11.13 -23.29
CA GLY A 534 -7.67 12.38 -22.81
C GLY A 534 -7.69 13.53 -23.83
N GLY A 535 -8.59 13.46 -24.83
CA GLY A 535 -8.80 14.50 -25.83
C GLY A 535 -10.01 15.39 -25.52
N GLY A 536 -10.12 16.48 -26.27
CA GLY A 536 -11.30 17.35 -26.24
C GLY A 536 -11.29 18.50 -25.23
N GLU A 537 -10.30 18.58 -24.34
CA GLU A 537 -10.20 19.69 -23.37
C GLU A 537 -9.87 21.03 -24.05
N LEU A 538 -10.64 22.07 -23.71
CA LEU A 538 -10.46 23.47 -24.11
C LEU A 538 -10.18 24.39 -22.91
N GLY A 539 -10.45 23.94 -21.69
CA GLY A 539 -10.32 24.71 -20.46
C GLY A 539 -8.95 24.57 -19.78
N ASP A 540 -8.64 25.50 -18.87
CA ASP A 540 -7.45 25.44 -17.99
C ASP A 540 -7.84 25.33 -16.48
N PHE A 541 -9.01 24.76 -16.21
CA PHE A 541 -9.61 24.71 -14.87
C PHE A 541 -9.22 23.46 -14.08
N VAL A 542 -9.05 22.32 -14.75
CA VAL A 542 -8.79 21.01 -14.12
C VAL A 542 -7.68 21.07 -13.08
N GLU A 543 -6.51 21.64 -13.38
CA GLU A 543 -5.41 21.74 -12.41
C GLU A 543 -5.14 23.17 -11.93
N GLY A 544 -6.04 24.10 -12.27
CA GLY A 544 -5.89 25.51 -11.97
C GLY A 544 -5.96 25.82 -10.47
N VAL A 545 -5.28 26.87 -10.02
CA VAL A 545 -5.41 27.36 -8.63
C VAL A 545 -6.70 28.18 -8.50
N TYR A 546 -7.50 27.87 -7.48
CA TYR A 546 -8.71 28.57 -7.08
C TYR A 546 -8.46 29.40 -5.82
N LEU A 547 -9.05 30.60 -5.77
CA LEU A 547 -9.16 31.37 -4.54
C LEU A 547 -10.28 30.79 -3.71
N SER A 548 -10.01 30.49 -2.43
CA SER A 548 -10.99 29.89 -1.54
C SER A 548 -11.37 30.79 -0.37
N SER A 549 -12.63 30.74 0.04
CA SER A 549 -13.14 31.30 1.29
C SER A 549 -14.05 30.31 1.99
N VAL A 550 -14.03 30.33 3.32
CA VAL A 550 -14.84 29.45 4.16
C VAL A 550 -15.86 30.29 4.92
N ARG A 551 -17.11 29.84 4.94
CA ARG A 551 -18.17 30.37 5.79
C ARG A 551 -18.70 29.25 6.68
N ARG A 552 -18.84 29.52 7.97
CA ARG A 552 -19.40 28.59 8.96
C ARG A 552 -20.53 29.25 9.72
N THR A 553 -21.62 28.52 9.87
CA THR A 553 -22.72 28.78 10.80
C THR A 553 -22.84 27.59 11.77
N ASP A 554 -23.80 27.64 12.69
CA ASP A 554 -24.05 26.50 13.58
C ASP A 554 -24.59 25.28 12.85
N ASP A 555 -25.27 25.47 11.71
CA ASP A 555 -25.99 24.41 10.98
C ASP A 555 -25.35 24.01 9.64
N GLU A 556 -24.51 24.87 9.08
CA GLU A 556 -23.97 24.75 7.72
C GLU A 556 -22.54 25.30 7.60
N CYS A 557 -21.72 24.62 6.79
CA CYS A 557 -20.39 25.03 6.37
C CYS A 557 -20.35 25.11 4.84
N ASP A 558 -19.89 26.25 4.32
CA ASP A 558 -19.70 26.50 2.90
C ASP A 558 -18.22 26.75 2.59
N VAL A 559 -17.75 26.12 1.52
CA VAL A 559 -16.43 26.36 0.93
C VAL A 559 -16.63 26.89 -0.47
N ARG A 560 -16.45 28.21 -0.65
CA ARG A 560 -16.52 28.87 -1.96
C ARG A 560 -15.13 28.95 -2.57
N MET A 561 -14.98 28.41 -3.77
CA MET A 561 -13.74 28.42 -4.57
C MET A 561 -14.03 29.10 -5.91
N SER A 562 -13.25 30.11 -6.29
CA SER A 562 -13.38 30.81 -7.59
C SER A 562 -12.05 30.87 -8.33
N ARG A 563 -12.10 30.68 -9.65
CA ARG A 563 -10.98 30.83 -10.57
C ARG A 563 -11.41 31.59 -11.81
N LYS A 564 -10.59 32.58 -12.20
CA LYS A 564 -10.58 33.13 -13.56
C LYS A 564 -9.60 32.32 -14.39
N GLY A 565 -10.09 31.75 -15.48
CA GLY A 565 -9.34 30.90 -16.41
C GLY A 565 -9.77 31.17 -17.84
N HIS A 566 -9.44 30.25 -18.74
CA HIS A 566 -9.74 30.36 -20.15
C HIS A 566 -10.46 29.11 -20.66
N VAL A 567 -11.39 29.32 -21.59
CA VAL A 567 -11.99 28.28 -22.43
C VAL A 567 -11.70 28.65 -23.88
N GLY A 568 -10.73 28.00 -24.50
CA GLY A 568 -10.18 28.44 -25.78
C GLY A 568 -9.73 29.91 -25.73
N PRO A 569 -10.29 30.82 -26.56
CA PRO A 569 -9.91 32.23 -26.56
C PRO A 569 -10.65 33.10 -25.53
N TYR A 570 -11.59 32.56 -24.75
CA TYR A 570 -12.47 33.33 -23.87
C TYR A 570 -12.01 33.26 -22.42
N GLU A 571 -11.92 34.40 -21.73
CA GLU A 571 -11.72 34.44 -20.28
C GLU A 571 -13.05 34.15 -19.57
N VAL A 572 -13.07 33.14 -18.71
CA VAL A 572 -14.26 32.66 -17.99
C VAL A 572 -13.95 32.62 -16.49
N GLU A 573 -14.94 32.91 -15.66
CA GLU A 573 -14.84 32.73 -14.22
C GLU A 573 -15.74 31.58 -13.76
N VAL A 574 -15.13 30.56 -13.14
CA VAL A 574 -15.80 29.42 -12.51
C VAL A 574 -15.80 29.66 -11.01
N THR A 575 -16.98 29.72 -10.40
CA THR A 575 -17.14 29.60 -8.95
C THR A 575 -17.83 28.28 -8.64
N LYS A 576 -17.26 27.49 -7.72
CA LYS A 576 -17.94 26.36 -7.08
C LYS A 576 -18.06 26.56 -5.57
N THR A 577 -19.21 26.26 -5.00
CA THR A 577 -19.46 26.29 -3.55
C THR A 577 -19.82 24.88 -3.08
N VAL A 578 -19.03 24.31 -2.19
CA VAL A 578 -19.27 22.99 -1.58
C VAL A 578 -19.83 23.21 -0.18
N SER A 579 -21.03 22.70 0.07
CA SER A 579 -21.76 22.89 1.32
C SER A 579 -22.05 21.56 2.01
N LEU A 580 -21.92 21.56 3.34
CA LEU A 580 -22.27 20.46 4.23
C LEU A 580 -23.11 21.00 5.38
N SER A 581 -24.22 20.35 5.69
CA SER A 581 -25.13 20.76 6.76
C SER A 581 -25.38 19.65 7.79
N LYS A 582 -25.75 20.04 9.01
CA LYS A 582 -26.09 19.08 10.08
C LYS A 582 -27.34 18.27 9.76
N SER A 583 -28.34 18.90 9.14
CA SER A 583 -29.61 18.26 8.77
C SER A 583 -29.46 17.25 7.62
N ALA A 584 -28.39 17.36 6.82
CA ALA A 584 -28.07 16.47 5.72
C ALA A 584 -26.60 16.03 5.79
N ALA A 585 -26.15 15.55 6.96
CA ALA A 585 -24.73 15.23 7.20
C ALA A 585 -24.12 14.16 6.27
N GLY A 586 -24.95 13.41 5.53
CA GLY A 586 -24.56 12.43 4.50
C GLY A 586 -24.64 12.96 3.07
N THR A 587 -24.77 14.27 2.89
CA THR A 587 -24.95 14.91 1.58
C THR A 587 -23.99 16.07 1.43
N LEU A 588 -23.33 16.16 0.28
CA LEU A 588 -22.58 17.34 -0.16
C LEU A 588 -23.37 18.04 -1.28
N VAL A 589 -23.62 19.33 -1.11
CA VAL A 589 -24.26 20.16 -2.14
C VAL A 589 -23.20 21.00 -2.81
N VAL A 590 -23.09 20.89 -4.14
CA VAL A 590 -22.11 21.62 -4.94
C VAL A 590 -22.84 22.56 -5.90
N GLN A 591 -22.66 23.85 -5.72
CA GLN A 591 -23.26 24.89 -6.58
C GLN A 591 -22.20 25.48 -7.49
N TYR A 592 -22.38 25.36 -8.80
CA TYR A 592 -21.56 25.99 -9.82
C TYR A 592 -22.22 27.26 -10.33
N GLU A 593 -21.43 28.34 -10.38
CA GLU A 593 -21.78 29.62 -10.99
C GLU A 593 -20.67 29.95 -12.00
N LEU A 594 -21.02 29.91 -13.29
CA LEU A 594 -20.14 30.28 -14.40
C LEU A 594 -20.50 31.69 -14.84
N SER A 595 -19.49 32.53 -15.06
CA SER A 595 -19.68 33.93 -15.45
C SER A 595 -18.61 34.41 -16.43
N ASN A 596 -18.87 35.55 -17.07
CA ASN A 596 -18.07 36.09 -18.19
C ASN A 596 -18.04 35.14 -19.39
N LEU A 597 -19.07 34.33 -19.57
CA LEU A 597 -19.17 33.41 -20.69
C LEU A 597 -19.45 34.17 -22.00
N PRO A 598 -18.88 33.75 -23.13
CA PRO A 598 -19.24 34.32 -24.43
C PRO A 598 -20.71 34.07 -24.75
N THR A 599 -21.46 35.14 -25.03
CA THR A 599 -22.84 35.02 -25.50
C THR A 599 -22.86 34.47 -26.93
N GLU A 600 -23.86 33.66 -27.27
CA GLU A 600 -24.06 33.02 -28.58
C GLU A 600 -23.04 31.93 -28.99
N VAL A 601 -22.04 31.62 -28.15
CA VAL A 601 -21.07 30.55 -28.42
C VAL A 601 -21.49 29.27 -27.68
N PRO A 602 -21.60 28.11 -28.35
CA PRO A 602 -21.81 26.84 -27.67
C PRO A 602 -20.63 26.49 -26.78
N LEU A 603 -20.93 26.11 -25.54
CA LEU A 603 -19.97 25.67 -24.53
C LEU A 603 -20.35 24.26 -24.08
N HIS A 604 -19.35 23.48 -23.68
CA HIS A 604 -19.53 22.13 -23.18
C HIS A 604 -18.82 22.01 -21.82
N PHE A 605 -19.58 22.09 -20.73
CA PHE A 605 -19.05 21.99 -19.37
C PHE A 605 -19.33 20.59 -18.82
N GLY A 606 -18.33 19.98 -18.18
CA GLY A 606 -18.46 18.68 -17.52
C GLY A 606 -17.80 18.69 -16.14
N VAL A 607 -18.37 17.95 -15.19
CA VAL A 607 -17.79 17.80 -13.86
C VAL A 607 -17.47 16.32 -13.64
N GLU A 608 -16.20 15.96 -13.58
CA GLU A 608 -15.79 14.56 -13.39
C GLU A 608 -15.88 14.18 -11.90
N PHE A 609 -16.53 13.04 -11.65
CA PHE A 609 -16.55 12.33 -10.37
C PHE A 609 -15.93 10.96 -10.55
N ASN A 610 -15.04 10.60 -9.63
CA ASN A 610 -14.47 9.25 -9.54
C ASN A 610 -14.96 8.58 -8.26
N PHE A 611 -15.28 7.28 -8.34
CA PHE A 611 -15.70 6.48 -7.19
C PHE A 611 -14.89 5.18 -7.10
N ALA A 612 -14.11 5.03 -6.02
CA ALA A 612 -13.26 3.88 -5.74
C ALA A 612 -13.94 2.83 -4.85
N GLY A 613 -13.39 1.60 -4.89
CA GLY A 613 -13.83 0.47 -4.06
C GLY A 613 -15.10 -0.26 -4.51
N MET A 614 -15.76 0.26 -5.55
CA MET A 614 -16.92 -0.36 -6.17
C MET A 614 -16.48 -1.28 -7.32
N ALA A 615 -16.17 -2.54 -7.00
CA ALA A 615 -15.49 -3.44 -7.92
C ALA A 615 -16.28 -3.73 -9.22
N ALA A 616 -15.56 -4.05 -10.29
CA ALA A 616 -16.15 -4.46 -11.56
C ALA A 616 -16.68 -5.91 -11.54
N GLY A 617 -17.49 -6.26 -12.55
CA GLY A 617 -17.75 -7.65 -12.95
C GLY A 617 -18.76 -8.40 -12.11
N ALA A 618 -19.46 -7.73 -11.20
CA ALA A 618 -20.47 -8.35 -10.34
C ALA A 618 -21.85 -7.70 -10.52
N SER A 619 -22.91 -8.52 -10.44
CA SER A 619 -24.28 -8.07 -10.75
C SER A 619 -24.88 -7.18 -9.66
N ASP A 620 -24.36 -7.28 -8.45
CA ASP A 620 -24.70 -6.51 -7.25
C ASP A 620 -23.96 -5.15 -7.17
N ARG A 621 -23.31 -4.77 -8.28
CA ARG A 621 -22.57 -3.52 -8.44
C ARG A 621 -22.99 -2.85 -9.74
N TYR A 622 -23.76 -1.76 -9.66
CA TYR A 622 -24.40 -1.20 -10.85
C TYR A 622 -24.80 0.28 -10.77
N TYR A 623 -24.99 0.87 -11.94
CA TYR A 623 -25.59 2.19 -12.12
C TYR A 623 -27.11 2.12 -12.17
N TYR A 624 -27.80 3.14 -11.64
CA TYR A 624 -29.25 3.29 -11.75
C TYR A 624 -29.69 4.76 -11.96
N ASN A 625 -30.89 4.99 -12.48
CA ASN A 625 -31.47 6.33 -12.70
C ASN A 625 -32.55 6.71 -11.66
N HIS A 626 -33.19 7.88 -11.78
CA HIS A 626 -34.26 8.33 -10.86
C HIS A 626 -35.46 7.37 -10.72
N MET A 627 -35.69 6.46 -11.67
CA MET A 627 -36.75 5.45 -11.60
C MET A 627 -36.31 4.17 -10.87
N GLY A 628 -35.05 4.10 -10.41
CA GLY A 628 -34.44 2.87 -9.89
C GLY A 628 -34.12 1.85 -10.99
N LYS A 629 -34.16 2.24 -12.27
CA LYS A 629 -33.84 1.32 -13.37
C LYS A 629 -32.32 1.16 -13.45
N GLN A 630 -31.84 -0.08 -13.40
CA GLN A 630 -30.45 -0.44 -13.64
C GLN A 630 -30.04 -0.10 -15.08
N LEU A 631 -28.89 0.57 -15.24
CA LEU A 631 -28.37 1.07 -16.51
C LEU A 631 -27.21 0.22 -17.05
N GLY A 632 -26.46 -0.41 -16.15
CA GLY A 632 -25.29 -1.25 -16.44
C GLY A 632 -24.49 -1.54 -15.17
N GLN A 633 -23.52 -2.45 -15.25
CA GLN A 633 -22.56 -2.68 -14.16
C GLN A 633 -21.57 -1.50 -14.05
N LEU A 634 -20.82 -1.39 -12.96
CA LEU A 634 -19.99 -0.22 -12.69
C LEU A 634 -18.82 -0.02 -13.67
N GLU A 635 -18.35 -1.09 -14.30
CA GLU A 635 -17.36 -1.04 -15.39
C GLU A 635 -17.94 -0.64 -16.75
N SER A 636 -19.26 -0.40 -16.84
CA SER A 636 -19.90 -0.10 -18.12
C SER A 636 -19.47 1.26 -18.65
N LYS A 637 -19.07 1.27 -19.93
CA LYS A 637 -18.96 2.51 -20.72
C LYS A 637 -20.36 2.92 -21.19
N LEU A 638 -20.89 4.01 -20.63
CA LEU A 638 -22.23 4.50 -20.97
C LEU A 638 -22.17 5.94 -21.46
N ASP A 639 -23.00 6.24 -22.46
CA ASP A 639 -23.29 7.59 -22.94
C ASP A 639 -24.79 7.80 -22.83
N LEU A 640 -25.21 8.50 -21.77
CA LEU A 640 -26.59 8.59 -21.33
C LEU A 640 -27.10 10.01 -21.55
N GLU A 641 -28.28 10.16 -22.13
CA GLU A 641 -28.84 11.49 -22.43
C GLU A 641 -29.96 11.90 -21.46
N LYS A 642 -29.90 13.16 -20.99
CA LYS A 642 -31.00 13.85 -20.28
C LYS A 642 -31.44 13.16 -18.98
N LEU A 643 -30.48 12.90 -18.09
CA LEU A 643 -30.73 12.40 -16.74
C LEU A 643 -30.65 13.53 -15.72
N ASP A 644 -31.55 13.50 -14.75
CA ASP A 644 -31.56 14.32 -13.55
C ASP A 644 -30.90 13.61 -12.35
N ARG A 645 -30.69 12.29 -12.44
CA ARG A 645 -30.01 11.48 -11.44
C ARG A 645 -29.22 10.34 -12.05
N ILE A 646 -28.04 10.09 -11.50
CA ILE A 646 -27.34 8.80 -11.61
C ILE A 646 -26.93 8.33 -10.22
N GLY A 647 -27.22 7.07 -9.91
CA GLY A 647 -26.77 6.40 -8.70
C GLY A 647 -25.86 5.22 -9.00
N LEU A 648 -25.01 4.88 -8.04
CA LEU A 648 -24.00 3.83 -8.08
C LEU A 648 -24.15 3.02 -6.80
N VAL A 649 -24.40 1.72 -6.94
CA VAL A 649 -24.58 0.81 -5.81
C VAL A 649 -23.44 -0.19 -5.76
N ASP A 650 -22.90 -0.42 -4.57
CA ASP A 650 -22.16 -1.64 -4.22
C ASP A 650 -22.87 -2.30 -3.03
N GLU A 651 -23.65 -3.36 -3.30
CA GLU A 651 -24.43 -4.04 -2.26
C GLU A 651 -23.52 -4.81 -1.27
N TRP A 652 -22.33 -5.22 -1.70
CA TRP A 652 -21.38 -5.92 -0.84
C TRP A 652 -20.82 -4.99 0.24
N LEU A 653 -20.51 -3.74 -0.13
CA LEU A 653 -20.18 -2.66 0.81
C LEU A 653 -21.41 -2.11 1.53
N GLY A 654 -22.61 -2.29 1.00
CA GLY A 654 -23.85 -1.67 1.49
C GLY A 654 -23.85 -0.15 1.31
N LEU A 655 -23.28 0.31 0.19
CA LEU A 655 -23.06 1.71 -0.14
C LEU A 655 -23.84 2.11 -1.41
N ASP A 656 -24.59 3.21 -1.33
CA ASP A 656 -25.28 3.85 -2.46
C ASP A 656 -24.83 5.31 -2.54
N ALA A 657 -24.17 5.67 -3.63
CA ALA A 657 -23.79 7.03 -3.95
C ALA A 657 -24.64 7.54 -5.12
N ALA A 658 -25.21 8.73 -4.99
CA ALA A 658 -26.02 9.31 -6.06
C ALA A 658 -25.72 10.78 -6.30
N LEU A 659 -25.72 11.16 -7.58
CA LEU A 659 -25.67 12.54 -8.05
C LEU A 659 -27.06 12.95 -8.51
N ASP A 660 -27.69 13.88 -7.81
CA ASP A 660 -28.92 14.55 -8.23
C ASP A 660 -28.59 15.92 -8.82
N LEU A 661 -29.13 16.24 -10.00
CA LEU A 661 -28.76 17.39 -10.81
C LEU A 661 -29.94 18.36 -10.91
N SER A 662 -29.74 19.64 -10.59
CA SER A 662 -30.80 20.66 -10.71
C SER A 662 -31.22 20.92 -12.16
N THR A 663 -30.32 20.64 -13.09
CA THR A 663 -30.52 20.75 -14.54
C THR A 663 -30.14 19.41 -15.15
N PRO A 664 -31.07 18.72 -15.86
CA PRO A 664 -30.76 17.44 -16.49
C PRO A 664 -29.52 17.52 -17.39
N ALA A 665 -28.64 16.52 -17.29
CA ALA A 665 -27.38 16.43 -18.00
C ALA A 665 -27.35 15.21 -18.93
N SER A 666 -26.48 15.25 -19.92
CA SER A 666 -25.94 13.98 -20.44
C SER A 666 -24.88 13.48 -19.44
N ILE A 667 -24.70 12.16 -19.36
CA ILE A 667 -23.80 11.54 -18.39
C ILE A 667 -22.96 10.49 -19.09
N TRP A 668 -21.64 10.66 -18.98
CA TRP A 668 -20.67 9.67 -19.39
C TRP A 668 -20.21 8.83 -18.21
N THR A 669 -20.05 7.51 -18.43
CA THR A 669 -19.41 6.61 -17.48
C THR A 669 -18.35 5.75 -18.17
N PHE A 670 -17.29 5.41 -17.45
CA PHE A 670 -16.28 4.43 -17.87
C PHE A 670 -15.40 4.01 -16.68
N PRO A 671 -14.74 2.85 -16.73
CA PRO A 671 -13.85 2.42 -15.67
C PRO A 671 -12.44 3.01 -15.83
N ILE A 672 -11.78 3.26 -14.70
CA ILE A 672 -10.33 3.39 -14.64
C ILE A 672 -9.75 2.03 -14.28
N GLU A 673 -8.91 1.52 -15.18
CA GLU A 673 -8.26 0.22 -15.04
C GLU A 673 -6.75 0.38 -15.18
N THR A 674 -5.99 -0.23 -14.29
CA THR A 674 -4.53 -0.27 -14.35
C THR A 674 -4.04 -1.68 -14.61
N ILE A 675 -2.83 -1.81 -15.15
CA ILE A 675 -2.18 -3.09 -15.30
C ILE A 675 -1.22 -3.26 -14.12
N SER A 676 -1.32 -4.38 -13.42
CA SER A 676 -0.48 -4.68 -12.26
C SER A 676 0.25 -6.02 -12.46
N GLN A 677 1.50 -6.07 -12.01
CA GLN A 677 2.26 -7.31 -11.89
C GLN A 677 1.90 -8.02 -10.58
N SER A 678 1.56 -9.29 -10.67
CA SER A 678 1.36 -10.20 -9.52
C SER A 678 2.23 -11.45 -9.68
N GLU A 679 2.35 -12.27 -8.63
CA GLU A 679 3.03 -13.59 -8.69
C GLU A 679 2.44 -14.49 -9.78
N GLY A 680 1.13 -14.37 -10.03
CA GLY A 680 0.42 -15.14 -11.05
C GLY A 680 0.49 -14.56 -12.46
N GLY A 681 1.20 -13.45 -12.66
CA GLY A 681 1.32 -12.75 -13.94
C GLY A 681 0.65 -11.38 -13.98
N TYR A 682 0.62 -10.77 -15.17
CA TYR A 682 0.04 -9.45 -15.43
C TYR A 682 -1.47 -9.51 -15.60
N GLU A 683 -2.18 -8.60 -14.94
CA GLU A 683 -3.64 -8.50 -15.02
C GLU A 683 -4.15 -7.06 -14.97
N LEU A 684 -5.39 -6.89 -15.44
CA LEU A 684 -6.09 -5.63 -15.41
C LEU A 684 -6.87 -5.51 -14.08
N VAL A 685 -6.73 -4.36 -13.41
CA VAL A 685 -7.29 -4.12 -12.09
C VAL A 685 -8.17 -2.88 -12.12
N HIS A 686 -9.45 -3.04 -11.80
CA HIS A 686 -10.40 -1.94 -11.68
C HIS A 686 -10.05 -1.06 -10.47
N GLN A 687 -9.83 0.24 -10.70
CA GLN A 687 -9.45 1.20 -9.67
C GLN A 687 -10.60 2.10 -9.25
N SER A 688 -11.40 2.57 -10.22
CA SER A 688 -12.56 3.42 -9.96
C SER A 688 -13.53 3.45 -11.13
N SER A 689 -14.72 3.93 -10.83
CA SER A 689 -15.77 4.24 -11.79
C SER A 689 -15.84 5.75 -12.01
N VAL A 690 -15.73 6.19 -13.26
CA VAL A 690 -15.86 7.60 -13.66
C VAL A 690 -17.31 7.90 -13.98
N VAL A 691 -17.80 9.04 -13.52
CA VAL A 691 -19.10 9.60 -13.83
C VAL A 691 -18.94 11.09 -14.15
N ILE A 692 -19.30 11.50 -15.35
CA ILE A 692 -19.19 12.89 -15.81
C ILE A 692 -20.58 13.36 -16.24
N PRO A 693 -21.38 14.00 -15.36
CA PRO A 693 -22.46 14.86 -15.83
C PRO A 693 -21.90 16.03 -16.63
N HIS A 694 -22.45 16.24 -17.82
CA HIS A 694 -22.01 17.28 -18.74
C HIS A 694 -23.19 17.95 -19.47
N TRP A 695 -22.98 19.22 -19.82
CA TRP A 695 -23.97 20.10 -20.43
C TRP A 695 -23.37 20.83 -21.62
N GLU A 696 -24.05 20.70 -22.78
CA GLU A 696 -23.85 21.63 -23.88
C GLU A 696 -24.91 22.74 -23.82
N PHE A 697 -24.46 23.98 -23.79
CA PHE A 697 -25.34 25.14 -23.64
C PHE A 697 -24.76 26.39 -24.29
N VAL A 698 -25.60 27.42 -24.41
CA VAL A 698 -25.20 28.79 -24.73
C VAL A 698 -25.51 29.64 -23.50
N ALA A 699 -24.61 30.54 -23.13
CA ALA A 699 -24.80 31.40 -21.96
C ALA A 699 -26.02 32.31 -22.10
N ASP A 700 -26.57 32.75 -20.98
CA ASP A 700 -27.65 33.75 -20.97
C ASP A 700 -27.17 35.14 -21.46
N ASP A 701 -28.10 36.10 -21.60
CA ASP A 701 -27.77 37.46 -22.06
C ASP A 701 -26.79 38.21 -21.13
N GLU A 702 -26.63 37.75 -19.88
CA GLU A 702 -25.67 38.29 -18.91
C GLU A 702 -24.35 37.51 -18.88
N GLY A 703 -24.16 36.52 -19.78
CA GLY A 703 -22.96 35.70 -19.86
C GLY A 703 -22.81 34.75 -18.67
N ARG A 704 -23.91 34.25 -18.12
CA ARG A 704 -23.93 33.37 -16.95
C ARG A 704 -24.61 32.03 -17.23
N TRP A 705 -24.23 31.06 -16.40
CA TRP A 705 -24.87 29.74 -16.32
C TRP A 705 -24.63 29.14 -14.92
N SER A 706 -25.55 28.32 -14.43
CA SER A 706 -25.41 27.67 -13.13
C SER A 706 -26.04 26.30 -13.08
N VAL A 707 -25.51 25.46 -12.19
CA VAL A 707 -26.06 24.14 -11.86
C VAL A 707 -25.75 23.79 -10.42
N THR A 708 -26.66 23.06 -9.78
CA THR A 708 -26.44 22.44 -8.47
C THR A 708 -26.35 20.93 -8.66
N ILE A 709 -25.31 20.34 -8.10
CA ILE A 709 -25.10 18.89 -8.02
C ILE A 709 -25.18 18.50 -6.55
N THR A 710 -26.09 17.59 -6.20
CA THR A 710 -26.22 17.05 -4.85
C THR A 710 -25.65 15.64 -4.83
N LEU A 711 -24.54 15.43 -4.13
CA LEU A 711 -23.96 14.12 -3.89
C LEU A 711 -24.53 13.55 -2.59
N SER A 712 -25.37 12.53 -2.69
CA SER A 712 -25.98 11.84 -1.55
C SER A 712 -25.30 10.50 -1.31
N LEU A 713 -25.01 10.19 -0.05
CA LEU A 713 -24.34 8.96 0.36
C LEU A 713 -25.19 8.22 1.40
N ASP A 714 -25.72 7.06 1.02
CA ASP A 714 -26.45 6.17 1.90
C ASP A 714 -25.62 4.93 2.25
N THR A 715 -25.58 4.63 3.55
CA THR A 715 -24.88 3.48 4.15
C THR A 715 -25.78 2.69 5.08
N SER A 716 -27.09 2.85 4.98
CA SER A 716 -28.06 2.18 5.85
C SER A 716 -27.93 0.67 5.79
N ALA A 717 -27.64 0.12 4.60
CA ALA A 717 -27.38 -1.31 4.42
C ALA A 717 -26.10 -1.77 5.15
N ALA A 718 -24.99 -1.03 5.01
CA ALA A 718 -23.74 -1.31 5.71
C ALA A 718 -23.92 -1.31 7.25
N GLN A 719 -24.64 -0.32 7.76
CA GLN A 719 -24.92 -0.20 9.20
C GLN A 719 -25.82 -1.34 9.71
N ALA A 720 -26.85 -1.71 8.95
CA ALA A 720 -27.70 -2.84 9.29
C ALA A 720 -26.93 -4.16 9.34
N LYS A 721 -26.02 -4.39 8.37
CA LYS A 721 -25.13 -5.55 8.34
C LYS A 721 -24.23 -5.60 9.57
N ALA A 722 -23.56 -4.51 9.91
CA ALA A 722 -22.68 -4.44 11.08
C ALA A 722 -23.43 -4.71 12.40
N LEU A 723 -24.66 -4.20 12.56
CA LEU A 723 -25.49 -4.49 13.73
C LEU A 723 -25.88 -5.97 13.81
N SER A 724 -26.18 -6.59 12.66
CA SER A 724 -26.49 -8.03 12.60
C SER A 724 -25.28 -8.90 12.95
N GLU A 725 -24.09 -8.52 12.47
CA GLU A 725 -22.83 -9.23 12.77
C GLU A 725 -22.46 -9.12 14.25
N ALA A 726 -22.58 -7.93 14.84
CA ALA A 726 -22.35 -7.71 16.28
C ALA A 726 -23.34 -8.52 17.15
N ALA A 727 -24.61 -8.56 16.77
CA ALA A 727 -25.61 -9.37 17.46
C ALA A 727 -25.32 -10.88 17.36
N ALA A 728 -24.74 -11.33 16.25
CA ALA A 728 -24.37 -12.73 16.04
C ALA A 728 -23.10 -13.14 16.80
N SER A 729 -22.14 -12.22 16.97
CA SER A 729 -20.89 -12.46 17.71
C SER A 729 -21.03 -12.37 19.23
N GLY A 730 -22.20 -11.97 19.74
CA GLY A 730 -22.47 -11.86 21.19
C GLY A 730 -21.76 -10.69 21.87
N ALA A 731 -21.36 -9.69 21.08
CA ALA A 731 -20.73 -8.43 21.54
C ALA A 731 -21.76 -7.40 22.03
#